data_AF-A0A7C4UPA2-F1
#
_entry.id   AF-A0A7C4UPA2-F1
#
_cell.length_a   1.000
_cell.length_b   1.000
_cell.length_c   1.000
_cell.angle_alpha   90.00
_cell.angle_beta   90.00
_cell.angle_gamma   90.00
#
_symmetry.space_group_name_H-M   'P 1'
#
loop_
_entity.id
_entity.type
_entity.pdbx_description
1 polymer ?
#
loop_
_entity_poly.entity_id
_entity_poly.type
_entity_poly.pdbx_seq_one_letter_code
_entity_poly.pdbx_strand_id
1 'polypeptide(L)'
;MGYLKVSEAGMVMILVVIFAFLFSIEFYCVGDGINDMDVIGSTKDESLTYTSNDGVEKKVKKNFASRKKEGQEEIKEEKVGATGGGVKKYPPLEKIRAPISTKPSLNPMLNLKPRSLRDAFSQPLTIGSEAEGFVPPDWKQPFKDIEADKMKRELDTGKTILEGNVKLKFGELYFRSDKFTYTEDIGEIKVEGDVLITQKDSELKANRIVYTTPPKESIVQYPQIFKPLMSEEEMEKKRLTTGRIYAEQLKIKDPIRNFYAGVLDFNLLNNTGYMEDAKGQIGPFYFHAGKLEIRGKDSFYAEDVWLTTCDRDPPHYRIKVKSLEVEGSKFKRAEYLRLQIGKVTTPLFLPLWLGEGSSLGGFDFDVGRESGIGSYINVGYQHEIGGNISLGPRIMLTEDEGVGFGGDVYWDYMDEPPSFFYRTKGEAHGLYTTEERGYIHIKHRFEPSDDLLVLTQLEHWSDSEFYKDFFYKEYRDRTEPRTFLNVTYRQPEYIITGTTSVGTHGWVNETERLPEFTFHWLEHPLTDNIYLSFDTFTGYNRREVYKYDSFRTVNVLRLTYDLKSIGPIKVTPFAETQVNWYSERVNEDESIGGLSEKVGVTLQTRLIRVFGSFLDFSAIKHIILPSLTLSYRTPSAYNIDDRYYFDPLDVVTGQARIESKIDNIFYGKDAETQEVWQIARISLYQGNDFWNEYHKSDDYELEIDIRPRIWYGMQLVAEKHIGEEVKWYELVNGYGLKTRLKDKIKDWFWDKDSLPFERNYDLIFGDYSRILGLFYFDNTFIGGKYNGRLGYMLAETEEEVFNKDILYGLGYKISDKWSVAFEHIYDLENGDLRRQTYEIRRNLHCWDIGIRWTGRERGTDINIEFSLTAFPGT
;
A
#
# COMPACT_ATOMS: atom_id res chain seq x y z
N MET A 1 0.59 -48.56 -8.79
CA MET A 1 1.73 -47.86 -8.16
C MET A 1 1.13 -46.85 -7.19
N GLY A 2 1.31 -47.07 -5.88
CA GLY A 2 0.68 -46.26 -4.83
C GLY A 2 1.31 -44.88 -4.77
N TYR A 3 0.49 -43.84 -4.98
CA TYR A 3 0.89 -42.45 -4.77
C TYR A 3 1.06 -42.22 -3.26
N LEU A 4 2.28 -41.88 -2.83
CA LEU A 4 2.52 -41.35 -1.49
C LEU A 4 1.62 -40.13 -1.29
N LYS A 5 0.71 -40.19 -0.32
CA LYS A 5 0.08 -39.01 0.26
C LYS A 5 1.19 -38.24 0.99
N VAL A 6 1.83 -37.32 0.28
CA VAL A 6 2.67 -36.30 0.92
C VAL A 6 1.71 -35.35 1.64
N SER A 7 1.77 -35.28 2.97
CA SER A 7 1.03 -34.29 3.75
C SER A 7 1.53 -32.89 3.39
N GLU A 8 0.74 -31.83 3.64
CA GLU A 8 1.18 -30.44 3.39
C GLU A 8 2.51 -30.12 4.10
N ALA A 9 2.76 -30.70 5.29
CA ALA A 9 4.04 -30.63 5.98
C ALA A 9 5.21 -31.28 5.20
N GLY A 10 4.94 -32.37 4.49
CA GLY A 10 5.90 -33.00 3.59
C GLY A 10 6.23 -32.16 2.36
N MET A 11 5.28 -31.37 1.84
CA MET A 11 5.56 -30.44 0.74
C MET A 11 6.40 -29.24 1.20
N VAL A 12 6.12 -28.69 2.38
CA VAL A 12 6.97 -27.65 2.99
C VAL A 12 8.41 -28.15 3.11
N MET A 13 8.60 -29.38 3.58
CA MET A 13 9.93 -29.99 3.64
C MET A 13 10.54 -30.21 2.25
N ILE A 14 9.76 -30.65 1.25
CA ILE A 14 10.26 -30.82 -0.13
C ILE A 14 10.67 -29.47 -0.74
N LEU A 15 9.90 -28.40 -0.52
CA LEU A 15 10.23 -27.06 -1.01
C LEU A 15 11.48 -26.52 -0.32
N VAL A 16 11.62 -26.71 0.99
CA VAL A 16 12.85 -26.38 1.73
C VAL A 16 14.04 -27.19 1.23
N VAL A 17 13.85 -28.48 0.93
CA VAL A 17 14.91 -29.34 0.36
C VAL A 17 15.24 -28.96 -1.08
N ILE A 18 14.27 -28.59 -1.92
CA ILE A 18 14.51 -28.08 -3.27
C ILE A 18 15.27 -26.76 -3.20
N PHE A 19 14.87 -25.86 -2.31
CA PHE A 19 15.56 -24.59 -2.06
C PHE A 19 17.00 -24.83 -1.59
N ALA A 20 17.22 -25.75 -0.65
CA ALA A 20 18.55 -26.15 -0.19
C ALA A 20 19.36 -26.91 -1.26
N PHE A 21 18.71 -27.68 -2.12
CA PHE A 21 19.36 -28.43 -3.20
C PHE A 21 19.84 -27.49 -4.31
N LEU A 22 18.99 -26.53 -4.70
CA LEU A 22 19.37 -25.45 -5.61
C LEU A 22 20.54 -24.63 -5.05
N PHE A 23 20.56 -24.40 -3.73
CA PHE A 23 21.68 -23.76 -3.02
C PHE A 23 22.98 -24.59 -3.04
N SER A 24 22.90 -25.93 -2.95
CA SER A 24 24.09 -26.80 -2.96
C SER A 24 24.72 -27.02 -4.34
N ILE A 25 24.07 -26.61 -5.45
CA ILE A 25 24.63 -26.71 -6.80
C ILE A 25 25.80 -25.72 -7.02
N GLU A 26 25.87 -24.62 -6.25
CA GLU A 26 27.03 -23.69 -6.30
C GLU A 26 28.22 -24.14 -5.46
N PHE A 27 28.00 -24.85 -4.35
CA PHE A 27 29.10 -25.31 -3.47
C PHE A 27 30.04 -26.33 -4.13
N TYR A 28 29.64 -26.97 -5.23
CA TYR A 28 30.47 -27.92 -5.96
C TYR A 28 31.19 -27.31 -7.18
N CYS A 29 30.91 -26.07 -7.56
CA CYS A 29 31.50 -25.44 -8.77
C CYS A 29 32.65 -24.45 -8.47
N VAL A 30 32.94 -24.12 -7.20
CA VAL A 30 33.97 -23.10 -6.82
C VAL A 30 35.16 -23.72 -6.07
N GLY A 31 35.32 -25.04 -6.11
CA GLY A 31 36.36 -25.75 -5.37
C GLY A 31 37.67 -25.96 -6.12
N ASP A 32 38.29 -24.92 -6.68
CA ASP A 32 39.70 -24.99 -7.11
C ASP A 32 40.35 -23.59 -7.04
N GLY A 33 41.12 -23.33 -5.97
CA GLY A 33 42.07 -22.22 -5.92
C GLY A 33 42.00 -21.32 -4.69
N ILE A 34 42.48 -21.80 -3.53
CA ILE A 34 42.89 -20.93 -2.43
C ILE A 34 44.27 -21.39 -1.96
N ASN A 35 45.29 -20.60 -2.29
CA ASN A 35 46.54 -20.52 -1.52
C ASN A 35 47.01 -19.06 -1.50
N ASP A 36 47.46 -18.66 -0.32
CA ASP A 36 48.27 -17.49 0.03
C ASP A 36 47.55 -16.15 0.25
N MET A 37 47.25 -15.89 1.54
CA MET A 37 47.12 -14.56 2.13
C MET A 37 48.48 -14.05 2.55
N ASP A 38 48.77 -12.78 2.25
CA ASP A 38 49.79 -12.00 2.96
C ASP A 38 49.25 -10.63 3.38
N VAL A 39 49.70 -10.23 4.57
CA VAL A 39 49.24 -9.13 5.43
C VAL A 39 50.07 -7.86 5.18
N ILE A 40 49.58 -6.70 5.66
CA ILE A 40 50.24 -5.38 5.98
C ILE A 40 49.55 -4.24 5.19
N GLY A 41 49.13 -3.08 5.72
CA GLY A 41 49.32 -2.40 7.00
C GLY A 41 49.31 -0.87 6.80
N SER A 42 48.31 -0.19 7.37
CA SER A 42 48.18 1.21 7.86
C SER A 42 49.33 2.24 7.65
N THR A 43 48.98 3.46 7.18
CA THR A 43 49.29 4.82 7.74
C THR A 43 48.73 5.93 6.80
N LYS A 44 47.80 6.82 7.20
CA LYS A 44 47.89 8.11 7.96
C LYS A 44 48.05 9.39 7.11
N ASP A 45 47.03 10.26 7.24
CA ASP A 45 46.97 11.73 7.25
C ASP A 45 47.86 12.58 6.32
N GLU A 46 47.25 13.49 5.53
CA GLU A 46 47.55 14.92 5.62
C GLU A 46 46.49 15.82 4.93
N SER A 47 46.06 16.83 5.69
CA SER A 47 45.17 17.95 5.38
C SER A 47 45.74 18.93 4.35
N LEU A 48 44.89 19.69 3.62
CA LEU A 48 45.18 21.08 3.21
C LEU A 48 43.92 21.86 2.78
N THR A 49 43.77 23.04 3.37
CA THR A 49 42.81 24.13 3.18
C THR A 49 43.07 24.95 1.90
N TYR A 50 42.06 25.68 1.37
CA TYR A 50 42.04 27.16 1.17
C TYR A 50 40.92 27.68 0.22
N THR A 51 40.09 28.58 0.79
CA THR A 51 39.51 29.86 0.29
C THR A 51 38.77 30.05 -1.05
N SER A 52 37.51 30.46 -0.86
CA SER A 52 36.67 31.50 -1.49
C SER A 52 37.20 32.39 -2.63
N ASN A 53 36.29 32.74 -3.56
CA ASN A 53 35.77 34.11 -3.69
C ASN A 53 34.61 34.24 -4.70
N ASP A 54 33.45 34.67 -4.17
CA ASP A 54 32.60 35.80 -4.57
C ASP A 54 32.39 36.24 -6.04
N GLY A 55 31.11 36.51 -6.33
CA GLY A 55 30.68 37.70 -7.08
C GLY A 55 29.98 37.44 -8.41
N VAL A 56 28.87 38.06 -8.84
CA VAL A 56 27.85 38.99 -8.31
C VAL A 56 26.86 39.24 -9.48
N GLU A 57 25.55 39.33 -9.18
CA GLU A 57 24.45 40.08 -9.85
C GLU A 57 24.29 40.04 -11.41
N LYS A 58 23.09 40.03 -12.03
CA LYS A 58 22.00 41.01 -11.86
C LYS A 58 20.78 40.69 -12.76
N LYS A 59 19.61 41.05 -12.22
CA LYS A 59 18.24 41.22 -12.75
C LYS A 59 18.07 41.74 -14.19
N VAL A 60 16.98 41.31 -14.86
CA VAL A 60 16.05 42.21 -15.61
C VAL A 60 14.58 41.72 -15.52
N LYS A 61 13.68 42.63 -15.09
CA LYS A 61 12.21 42.56 -15.15
C LYS A 61 11.70 42.96 -16.54
N LYS A 62 10.53 42.47 -16.97
CA LYS A 62 9.37 43.33 -17.34
C LYS A 62 8.08 42.56 -17.64
N ASN A 63 7.01 43.09 -17.04
CA ASN A 63 5.58 42.80 -17.20
C ASN A 63 5.04 43.14 -18.60
N PHE A 64 3.89 42.56 -18.98
CA PHE A 64 2.71 43.21 -19.60
C PHE A 64 1.56 42.16 -19.67
N ALA A 65 0.57 42.18 -18.78
CA ALA A 65 -0.73 42.88 -18.85
C ALA A 65 -1.74 42.35 -19.90
N SER A 66 -2.75 41.63 -19.38
CA SER A 66 -4.20 41.73 -19.64
C SER A 66 -4.77 41.88 -21.06
N ARG A 67 -5.75 41.01 -21.41
CA ARG A 67 -7.03 41.44 -21.99
C ARG A 67 -8.14 40.37 -21.88
N LYS A 68 -9.31 40.82 -21.39
CA LYS A 68 -10.63 40.18 -21.45
C LYS A 68 -11.25 40.34 -22.85
N LYS A 69 -12.11 39.39 -23.26
CA LYS A 69 -13.50 39.56 -23.74
C LYS A 69 -14.09 38.18 -24.12
N GLU A 70 -15.24 37.79 -23.55
CA GLU A 70 -16.59 37.79 -24.20
C GLU A 70 -16.57 36.98 -25.51
N GLY A 71 -17.31 35.89 -25.74
CA GLY A 71 -18.58 35.40 -25.22
C GLY A 71 -19.37 34.93 -26.44
N GLN A 72 -19.81 33.67 -26.51
CA GLN A 72 -20.78 33.20 -27.51
C GLN A 72 -21.35 31.84 -27.07
N GLU A 73 -22.66 31.83 -26.78
CA GLU A 73 -23.52 30.66 -26.71
C GLU A 73 -23.82 30.18 -28.13
N GLU A 74 -23.74 28.88 -28.42
CA GLU A 74 -24.59 28.25 -29.44
C GLU A 74 -24.92 26.78 -29.08
N ILE A 75 -26.24 26.56 -28.95
CA ILE A 75 -27.04 25.48 -29.55
C ILE A 75 -26.80 24.04 -29.04
N LYS A 76 -27.73 23.60 -28.18
CA LYS A 76 -28.02 22.17 -27.91
C LYS A 76 -28.92 21.62 -29.04
N GLU A 77 -28.39 20.70 -29.83
CA GLU A 77 -29.20 19.76 -30.62
C GLU A 77 -29.35 18.43 -29.86
N GLU A 78 -30.60 18.07 -29.58
CA GLU A 78 -30.99 16.71 -29.20
C GLU A 78 -30.79 15.77 -30.40
N LYS A 79 -29.99 14.71 -30.22
CA LYS A 79 -30.03 13.54 -31.10
C LYS A 79 -30.59 12.33 -30.37
N VAL A 80 -31.62 11.79 -31.01
CA VAL A 80 -32.40 10.59 -30.71
C VAL A 80 -31.50 9.35 -30.63
N GLY A 81 -31.83 8.47 -29.69
CA GLY A 81 -31.03 7.34 -29.24
C GLY A 81 -30.61 6.32 -30.30
N ALA A 82 -29.34 5.92 -30.20
CA ALA A 82 -28.85 4.65 -30.66
C ALA A 82 -28.47 3.83 -29.41
N THR A 83 -29.07 2.66 -29.27
CA THR A 83 -28.71 1.63 -28.28
C THR A 83 -27.31 1.10 -28.60
N GLY A 84 -26.28 1.82 -28.18
CA GLY A 84 -24.91 1.33 -28.09
C GLY A 84 -24.78 0.55 -26.79
N GLY A 85 -24.63 -0.77 -26.88
CA GLY A 85 -24.39 -1.64 -25.73
C GLY A 85 -23.24 -1.07 -24.91
N GLY A 86 -23.54 -0.72 -23.66
CA GLY A 86 -22.51 -0.39 -22.69
C GLY A 86 -21.50 -1.52 -22.70
N VAL A 87 -20.29 -1.24 -23.16
CA VAL A 87 -19.14 -2.08 -22.90
C VAL A 87 -19.06 -2.13 -21.39
N LYS A 88 -19.57 -3.22 -20.80
CA LYS A 88 -19.19 -3.60 -19.45
C LYS A 88 -17.68 -3.71 -19.53
N LYS A 89 -17.00 -2.65 -19.05
CA LYS A 89 -15.60 -2.72 -18.66
C LYS A 89 -15.56 -3.82 -17.62
N TYR A 90 -15.26 -5.04 -18.06
CA TYR A 90 -14.70 -6.01 -17.15
C TYR A 90 -13.43 -5.32 -16.63
N PRO A 91 -13.26 -5.16 -15.31
CA PRO A 91 -11.95 -4.79 -14.81
C PRO A 91 -10.94 -5.75 -15.47
N PRO A 92 -9.76 -5.30 -15.94
CA PRO A 92 -8.72 -6.24 -16.31
C PRO A 92 -8.64 -7.23 -15.17
N LEU A 93 -8.80 -8.53 -15.46
CA LEU A 93 -8.76 -9.58 -14.46
C LEU A 93 -7.50 -9.33 -13.62
N GLU A 94 -7.66 -8.71 -12.45
CA GLU A 94 -6.66 -8.75 -11.41
C GLU A 94 -6.35 -10.23 -11.29
N LYS A 95 -5.13 -10.62 -11.68
CA LYS A 95 -4.70 -12.01 -11.66
C LYS A 95 -5.10 -12.52 -10.28
N ILE A 96 -6.08 -13.44 -10.21
CA ILE A 96 -6.57 -14.02 -8.96
C ILE A 96 -5.39 -14.77 -8.34
N ARG A 97 -4.60 -14.02 -7.58
CA ARG A 97 -3.45 -14.46 -6.80
C ARG A 97 -3.97 -14.69 -5.39
N ALA A 98 -3.30 -15.57 -4.64
CA ALA A 98 -3.51 -15.63 -3.21
C ALA A 98 -3.41 -14.21 -2.61
N PRO A 99 -4.25 -13.85 -1.62
CA PRO A 99 -4.20 -12.56 -0.95
C PRO A 99 -2.76 -12.22 -0.54
N ILE A 100 -2.31 -11.01 -0.88
CA ILE A 100 -1.00 -10.52 -0.48
C ILE A 100 -1.01 -10.40 1.05
N SER A 101 -0.09 -11.10 1.73
CA SER A 101 0.24 -10.78 3.11
C SER A 101 0.84 -9.38 3.12
N THR A 102 0.21 -8.44 3.85
CA THR A 102 0.81 -7.12 4.16
C THR A 102 2.22 -7.35 4.72
N LYS A 103 3.19 -6.45 4.42
CA LYS A 103 4.65 -6.60 4.70
C LYS A 103 4.89 -7.61 5.83
N PRO A 104 5.42 -8.82 5.54
CA PRO A 104 5.43 -9.91 6.50
C PRO A 104 6.27 -9.53 7.71
N SER A 105 5.59 -9.23 8.82
CA SER A 105 6.21 -9.15 10.13
C SER A 105 6.54 -10.57 10.56
N LEU A 106 7.80 -10.81 10.95
CA LEU A 106 8.17 -12.05 11.64
C LEU A 106 7.58 -12.13 13.05
N ASN A 107 6.72 -11.18 13.44
CA ASN A 107 6.00 -11.25 14.70
C ASN A 107 4.67 -11.98 14.52
N PRO A 108 4.50 -13.18 15.09
CA PRO A 108 3.29 -14.00 14.96
C PRO A 108 2.07 -13.40 15.70
N MET A 109 2.23 -12.30 16.43
CA MET A 109 1.15 -11.59 17.11
C MET A 109 0.70 -10.33 16.35
N LEU A 110 1.42 -9.89 15.32
CA LEU A 110 1.12 -8.68 14.57
C LEU A 110 0.08 -8.96 13.49
N ASN A 111 -1.18 -9.11 13.90
CA ASN A 111 -2.28 -9.21 12.94
C ASN A 111 -2.64 -7.80 12.47
N LEU A 112 -1.99 -7.32 11.40
CA LEU A 112 -2.18 -6.00 10.78
C LEU A 112 -3.52 -5.88 10.04
N LYS A 113 -4.64 -6.17 10.71
CA LYS A 113 -5.94 -5.64 10.29
C LYS A 113 -6.28 -4.46 11.19
N PRO A 114 -5.84 -3.23 10.84
CA PRO A 114 -6.38 -2.05 11.48
C PRO A 114 -7.88 -2.01 11.15
N ARG A 115 -8.73 -2.22 12.16
CA ARG A 115 -10.07 -1.62 12.15
C ARG A 115 -9.84 -0.23 12.69
N SER A 116 -9.93 0.80 11.86
CA SER A 116 -9.64 2.16 12.34
C SER A 116 -10.64 2.57 13.43
N LEU A 117 -10.25 3.52 14.30
CA LEU A 117 -11.18 4.18 15.23
C LEU A 117 -12.44 4.65 14.46
N ARG A 118 -12.24 5.24 13.27
CA ARG A 118 -13.29 5.67 12.35
C ARG A 118 -14.27 4.55 11.99
N ASP A 119 -13.79 3.36 11.63
CA ASP A 119 -14.65 2.21 11.28
C ASP A 119 -15.49 1.71 12.45
N ALA A 120 -15.00 1.89 13.69
CA ALA A 120 -15.75 1.53 14.89
C ALA A 120 -16.90 2.52 15.16
N PHE A 121 -16.69 3.81 14.89
CA PHE A 121 -17.71 4.85 15.12
C PHE A 121 -18.66 5.07 13.92
N SER A 122 -18.32 4.59 12.73
CA SER A 122 -19.17 4.64 11.54
C SER A 122 -20.17 3.48 11.44
N GLN A 123 -20.23 2.59 12.43
CA GLN A 123 -21.25 1.55 12.47
C GLN A 123 -22.58 2.16 12.88
N PRO A 124 -23.63 2.03 12.05
CA PRO A 124 -24.91 2.63 12.37
C PRO A 124 -25.48 2.01 13.64
N LEU A 125 -26.01 2.86 14.54
CA LEU A 125 -26.79 2.50 15.73
C LEU A 125 -28.19 1.95 15.36
N THR A 126 -28.30 1.22 14.23
CA THR A 126 -29.59 0.72 13.76
C THR A 126 -30.10 -0.39 14.67
N ILE A 127 -31.40 -0.32 14.95
CA ILE A 127 -32.18 -1.37 15.61
C ILE A 127 -33.13 -1.92 14.54
N GLY A 128 -33.00 -3.19 14.16
CA GLY A 128 -33.92 -3.91 13.29
C GLY A 128 -33.36 -4.67 12.08
N SER A 129 -32.09 -5.07 12.02
CA SER A 129 -31.65 -6.08 11.03
C SER A 129 -31.79 -7.52 11.56
N GLU A 130 -31.98 -8.52 10.69
CA GLU A 130 -32.09 -9.94 11.09
C GLU A 130 -30.88 -10.47 11.88
N ALA A 131 -29.75 -9.74 11.86
CA ALA A 131 -28.55 -10.03 12.63
C ALA A 131 -28.56 -9.43 14.06
N GLU A 132 -29.53 -8.58 14.43
CA GLU A 132 -29.55 -7.73 15.64
C GLU A 132 -30.42 -8.26 16.80
N GLY A 133 -30.76 -9.55 16.80
CA GLY A 133 -31.40 -10.23 17.92
C GLY A 133 -32.91 -10.02 18.02
N PHE A 134 -33.37 -8.77 18.21
CA PHE A 134 -34.80 -8.45 18.29
C PHE A 134 -35.39 -8.23 16.89
N VAL A 135 -36.31 -9.11 16.48
CA VAL A 135 -37.02 -9.02 15.20
C VAL A 135 -38.39 -8.38 15.45
N PRO A 136 -38.76 -7.29 14.72
CA PRO A 136 -40.08 -6.69 14.82
C PRO A 136 -41.14 -7.75 14.60
N PRO A 137 -42.03 -7.96 15.56
CA PRO A 137 -42.94 -9.08 15.45
C PRO A 137 -44.11 -8.74 14.51
N ASP A 138 -44.83 -9.76 14.03
CA ASP A 138 -45.94 -9.56 13.10
C ASP A 138 -47.15 -8.94 13.80
N TRP A 139 -47.24 -7.60 13.72
CA TRP A 139 -48.31 -6.76 14.28
C TRP A 139 -49.73 -7.17 13.86
N LYS A 140 -49.90 -8.06 12.86
CA LYS A 140 -51.21 -8.60 12.44
C LYS A 140 -51.71 -9.75 13.34
N GLN A 141 -50.88 -10.32 14.20
CA GLN A 141 -51.31 -11.38 15.13
C GLN A 141 -52.04 -10.77 16.34
N PRO A 142 -53.17 -11.35 16.79
CA PRO A 142 -53.82 -10.89 18.02
C PRO A 142 -52.92 -11.21 19.22
N PHE A 143 -52.95 -10.36 20.25
CA PHE A 143 -52.32 -10.68 21.54
C PHE A 143 -52.88 -12.00 22.05
N LYS A 144 -52.03 -13.04 22.12
CA LYS A 144 -52.38 -14.34 22.69
C LYS A 144 -51.68 -14.46 24.05
N ASP A 145 -52.26 -15.26 24.93
CA ASP A 145 -51.67 -15.59 26.24
C ASP A 145 -51.39 -14.37 27.13
N ILE A 146 -52.39 -13.49 27.30
CA ILE A 146 -52.33 -12.38 28.27
C ILE A 146 -52.67 -12.92 29.66
N GLU A 147 -51.71 -12.92 30.57
CA GLU A 147 -51.91 -13.18 31.99
C GLU A 147 -51.70 -11.88 32.78
N ALA A 148 -52.62 -11.51 33.65
CA ALA A 148 -52.48 -10.41 34.61
C ALA A 148 -53.43 -10.62 35.79
N ASP A 149 -53.08 -10.09 36.97
CA ASP A 149 -53.91 -10.20 38.17
C ASP A 149 -55.20 -9.36 38.03
N LYS A 150 -55.14 -8.23 37.32
CA LYS A 150 -56.28 -7.35 37.03
C LYS A 150 -56.23 -6.80 35.60
N MET A 151 -57.38 -6.72 34.95
CA MET A 151 -57.55 -6.13 33.60
C MET A 151 -58.74 -5.16 33.61
N LYS A 152 -58.54 -3.93 33.14
CA LYS A 152 -59.59 -2.90 32.99
C LYS A 152 -59.51 -2.29 31.60
N ARG A 153 -60.64 -2.16 30.89
CA ARG A 153 -60.75 -1.43 29.62
C ARG A 153 -61.74 -0.28 29.76
N GLU A 154 -61.31 0.92 29.42
CA GLU A 154 -62.14 2.11 29.36
C GLU A 154 -62.67 2.26 27.93
N LEU A 155 -64.00 2.24 27.78
CA LEU A 155 -64.67 2.20 26.48
C LEU A 155 -64.63 3.56 25.75
N ASP A 156 -64.50 4.67 26.49
CA ASP A 156 -64.53 6.03 25.92
C ASP A 156 -63.20 6.46 25.28
N THR A 157 -62.08 5.86 25.69
CA THR A 157 -60.71 6.22 25.26
C THR A 157 -59.93 5.05 24.65
N GLY A 158 -60.60 3.88 24.52
CA GLY A 158 -59.96 2.63 24.10
C GLY A 158 -58.84 2.14 25.03
N LYS A 159 -58.67 2.74 26.23
CA LYS A 159 -57.53 2.49 27.12
C LYS A 159 -57.66 1.16 27.85
N THR A 160 -56.70 0.27 27.64
CA THR A 160 -56.58 -1.03 28.31
C THR A 160 -55.46 -0.98 29.35
N ILE A 161 -55.75 -1.37 30.59
CA ILE A 161 -54.82 -1.39 31.72
C ILE A 161 -54.75 -2.82 32.29
N LEU A 162 -53.55 -3.38 32.34
CA LEU A 162 -53.21 -4.66 32.95
C LEU A 162 -52.31 -4.39 34.17
N GLU A 163 -52.63 -4.97 35.33
CA GLU A 163 -51.89 -4.77 36.58
C GLU A 163 -51.67 -6.09 37.32
N GLY A 164 -50.45 -6.26 37.85
CA GLY A 164 -50.01 -7.42 38.62
C GLY A 164 -49.57 -8.60 37.74
N ASN A 165 -48.29 -8.97 37.84
CA ASN A 165 -47.68 -10.12 37.13
C ASN A 165 -48.05 -10.22 35.65
N VAL A 166 -48.03 -9.09 34.94
CA VAL A 166 -48.42 -9.03 33.53
C VAL A 166 -47.45 -9.86 32.71
N LYS A 167 -47.95 -10.87 32.00
CA LYS A 167 -47.20 -11.61 30.99
C LYS A 167 -47.93 -11.54 29.66
N LEU A 168 -47.19 -11.21 28.61
CA LEU A 168 -47.69 -11.18 27.24
C LEU A 168 -46.77 -12.02 26.37
N LYS A 169 -47.34 -12.76 25.42
CA LYS A 169 -46.57 -13.48 24.42
C LYS A 169 -46.97 -13.02 23.03
N PHE A 170 -45.98 -12.67 22.23
CA PHE A 170 -46.18 -12.15 20.87
C PHE A 170 -45.25 -12.85 19.88
N GLY A 171 -45.73 -13.92 19.25
CA GLY A 171 -44.87 -14.83 18.48
C GLY A 171 -43.78 -15.46 19.37
N GLU A 172 -42.52 -15.11 19.11
CA GLU A 172 -41.35 -15.52 19.90
C GLU A 172 -40.95 -14.50 20.98
N LEU A 173 -41.61 -13.34 21.04
CA LEU A 173 -41.32 -12.28 21.99
C LEU A 173 -42.13 -12.51 23.27
N TYR A 174 -41.44 -12.65 24.39
CA TYR A 174 -42.04 -12.79 25.71
C TYR A 174 -41.85 -11.50 26.49
N PHE A 175 -42.93 -11.06 27.13
CA PHE A 175 -43.00 -9.80 27.84
C PHE A 175 -43.44 -10.05 29.28
N ARG A 176 -42.78 -9.41 30.25
CA ARG A 176 -43.17 -9.41 31.67
C ARG A 176 -43.07 -8.00 32.25
N SER A 177 -44.06 -7.58 33.03
CA SER A 177 -44.00 -6.34 33.82
C SER A 177 -45.01 -6.35 34.98
N ASP A 178 -44.98 -5.32 35.84
CA ASP A 178 -45.99 -5.11 36.88
C ASP A 178 -47.25 -4.43 36.35
N LYS A 179 -47.08 -3.54 35.37
CA LYS A 179 -48.18 -2.79 34.75
C LYS A 179 -47.96 -2.61 33.25
N PHE A 180 -49.02 -2.78 32.48
CA PHE A 180 -49.05 -2.54 31.04
C PHE A 180 -50.31 -1.75 30.69
N THR A 181 -50.15 -0.63 29.98
CA THR A 181 -51.23 0.24 29.54
C THR A 181 -51.13 0.46 28.05
N TYR A 182 -52.23 0.27 27.33
CA TYR A 182 -52.34 0.54 25.90
C TYR A 182 -53.49 1.51 25.65
N THR A 183 -53.23 2.61 24.95
CA THR A 183 -54.25 3.62 24.59
C THR A 183 -54.38 3.66 23.07
N GLU A 184 -55.53 3.21 22.57
CA GLU A 184 -55.78 3.00 21.13
C GLU A 184 -55.82 4.32 20.35
N ASP A 185 -56.48 5.36 20.88
CA ASP A 185 -56.70 6.65 20.21
C ASP A 185 -55.41 7.38 19.82
N ILE A 186 -54.38 7.30 20.67
CA ILE A 186 -53.07 7.96 20.48
C ILE A 186 -51.95 6.98 20.15
N GLY A 187 -52.28 5.68 20.03
CA GLY A 187 -51.32 4.60 19.79
C GLY A 187 -50.14 4.65 20.77
N GLU A 188 -50.44 4.74 22.07
CA GLU A 188 -49.46 4.83 23.15
C GLU A 188 -49.44 3.53 23.96
N ILE A 189 -48.25 2.96 24.14
CA ILE A 189 -47.99 1.82 25.02
C ILE A 189 -47.13 2.31 26.19
N LYS A 190 -47.57 2.06 27.42
CA LYS A 190 -46.83 2.36 28.66
C LYS A 190 -46.65 1.09 29.47
N VAL A 191 -45.41 0.82 29.87
CA VAL A 191 -45.05 -0.35 30.64
C VAL A 191 -44.20 0.09 31.82
N GLU A 192 -44.56 -0.36 33.02
CA GLU A 192 -43.95 0.07 34.28
C GLU A 192 -43.74 -1.13 35.21
N GLY A 193 -42.61 -1.15 35.91
CA GLY A 193 -42.23 -2.14 36.94
C GLY A 193 -41.65 -3.44 36.36
N ASP A 194 -40.39 -3.73 36.71
CA ASP A 194 -39.63 -4.95 36.35
C ASP A 194 -39.86 -5.42 34.91
N VAL A 195 -39.76 -4.50 33.95
CA VAL A 195 -39.99 -4.79 32.54
C VAL A 195 -38.89 -5.72 32.04
N LEU A 196 -39.28 -6.90 31.56
CA LEU A 196 -38.41 -7.89 30.96
C LEU A 196 -38.99 -8.33 29.61
N ILE A 197 -38.24 -8.11 28.55
CA ILE A 197 -38.57 -8.56 27.20
C ILE A 197 -37.50 -9.54 26.75
N THR A 198 -37.88 -10.73 26.30
CA THR A 198 -36.95 -11.73 25.78
C THR A 198 -37.40 -12.24 24.42
N GLN A 199 -36.47 -12.37 23.48
CA GLN A 199 -36.69 -12.96 22.16
C GLN A 199 -35.42 -13.70 21.74
N LYS A 200 -35.51 -15.03 21.55
CA LYS A 200 -34.35 -15.91 21.29
C LYS A 200 -33.24 -15.72 22.35
N ASP A 201 -32.02 -15.34 21.94
CA ASP A 201 -30.85 -15.08 22.80
C ASP A 201 -30.76 -13.61 23.28
N SER A 202 -31.79 -12.81 23.02
CA SER A 202 -31.83 -11.38 23.33
C SER A 202 -32.73 -11.08 24.54
N GLU A 203 -32.25 -10.18 25.40
CA GLU A 203 -32.87 -9.77 26.65
C GLU A 203 -32.87 -8.24 26.77
N LEU A 204 -34.02 -7.64 27.08
CA LEU A 204 -34.19 -6.23 27.37
C LEU A 204 -34.83 -6.08 28.75
N LYS A 205 -34.22 -5.26 29.61
CA LYS A 205 -34.69 -4.91 30.94
C LYS A 205 -34.88 -3.41 31.06
N ALA A 206 -35.94 -2.97 31.73
CA ALA A 206 -36.17 -1.55 32.05
C ALA A 206 -37.09 -1.40 33.26
N ASN A 207 -37.08 -0.22 33.90
CA ASN A 207 -38.08 0.10 34.92
C ASN A 207 -39.36 0.62 34.28
N ARG A 208 -39.22 1.33 33.16
CA ARG A 208 -40.31 1.98 32.46
C ARG A 208 -40.01 2.05 30.97
N ILE A 209 -41.01 1.79 30.14
CA ILE A 209 -40.97 1.97 28.69
C ILE A 209 -42.26 2.65 28.25
N VAL A 210 -42.15 3.73 27.49
CA VAL A 210 -43.26 4.41 26.83
C VAL A 210 -42.98 4.43 25.34
N TYR A 211 -43.89 3.90 24.55
CA TYR A 211 -43.86 3.97 23.09
C TYR A 211 -45.04 4.77 22.60
N THR A 212 -44.80 5.78 21.77
CA THR A 212 -45.85 6.61 21.18
C THR A 212 -45.73 6.57 19.67
N THR A 213 -46.76 6.09 18.99
CA THR A 213 -46.82 6.14 17.52
C THR A 213 -46.99 7.57 17.02
N PRO A 214 -46.41 7.92 15.87
CA PRO A 214 -46.52 9.27 15.34
C PRO A 214 -47.87 9.48 14.64
N PRO A 215 -48.38 10.73 14.56
CA PRO A 215 -49.62 11.04 13.87
C PRO A 215 -49.54 10.68 12.38
N LYS A 216 -50.63 10.22 11.77
CA LYS A 216 -50.65 9.69 10.39
C LYS A 216 -50.10 10.69 9.37
N GLU A 217 -50.36 11.98 9.60
CA GLU A 217 -49.93 13.10 8.76
C GLU A 217 -48.41 13.24 8.69
N SER A 218 -47.68 12.80 9.72
CA SER A 218 -46.21 12.92 9.79
C SER A 218 -45.44 11.88 8.95
N ILE A 219 -46.12 10.85 8.43
CA ILE A 219 -45.53 9.77 7.62
C ILE A 219 -45.77 9.99 6.11
N VAL A 220 -46.72 10.87 5.78
CA VAL A 220 -47.04 11.23 4.40
C VAL A 220 -45.85 11.98 3.80
N GLN A 221 -45.02 11.28 3.01
CA GLN A 221 -44.06 11.96 2.13
C GLN A 221 -44.84 12.58 0.96
N TYR A 222 -44.59 13.86 0.70
CA TYR A 222 -44.95 14.47 -0.58
C TYR A 222 -44.40 13.63 -1.73
N PRO A 223 -45.13 13.48 -2.85
CA PRO A 223 -44.74 12.61 -3.94
C PRO A 223 -43.37 13.01 -4.48
N GLN A 224 -42.37 12.17 -4.25
CA GLN A 224 -41.14 12.23 -5.04
C GLN A 224 -41.45 11.57 -6.39
N ILE A 225 -41.19 12.32 -7.47
CA ILE A 225 -41.69 12.12 -8.84
C ILE A 225 -41.43 10.71 -9.43
N PHE A 226 -40.61 9.87 -8.78
CA PHE A 226 -40.19 8.56 -9.27
C PHE A 226 -40.33 7.39 -8.28
N LYS A 227 -41.01 7.54 -7.13
CA LYS A 227 -41.33 6.40 -6.25
C LYS A 227 -42.84 6.10 -6.24
N PRO A 228 -43.26 4.82 -6.42
CA PRO A 228 -44.67 4.46 -6.30
C PRO A 228 -45.18 4.85 -4.91
N LEU A 229 -46.42 5.38 -4.84
CA LEU A 229 -47.08 5.65 -3.56
C LEU A 229 -47.12 4.36 -2.74
N MET A 230 -46.62 4.42 -1.50
CA MET A 230 -46.78 3.32 -0.55
C MET A 230 -48.27 2.99 -0.42
N SER A 231 -48.60 1.70 -0.42
CA SER A 231 -49.95 1.24 -0.12
C SER A 231 -50.38 1.68 1.29
N GLU A 232 -51.68 1.79 1.56
CA GLU A 232 -52.17 2.14 2.91
C GLU A 232 -51.65 1.16 3.98
N GLU A 233 -51.51 -0.12 3.62
CA GLU A 233 -50.92 -1.13 4.49
C GLU A 233 -49.44 -0.86 4.81
N GLU A 234 -48.64 -0.46 3.81
CA GLU A 234 -47.23 -0.12 4.02
C GLU A 234 -47.07 1.15 4.86
N MET A 235 -47.96 2.13 4.69
CA MET A 235 -47.94 3.36 5.49
C MET A 235 -48.27 3.08 6.96
N GLU A 236 -49.28 2.25 7.23
CA GLU A 236 -49.65 1.88 8.60
C GLU A 236 -48.55 1.03 9.25
N LYS A 237 -47.94 0.09 8.51
CA LYS A 237 -46.79 -0.69 9.00
C LYS A 237 -45.61 0.23 9.33
N LYS A 238 -45.29 1.18 8.47
CA LYS A 238 -44.23 2.16 8.71
C LYS A 238 -44.53 2.99 9.95
N ARG A 239 -45.79 3.42 10.14
CA ARG A 239 -46.25 4.15 11.34
C ARG A 239 -46.01 3.42 12.64
N LEU A 240 -46.35 2.14 12.66
CA LEU A 240 -46.16 1.31 13.84
C LEU A 240 -44.68 1.07 14.18
N THR A 241 -43.77 1.23 13.21
CA THR A 241 -42.32 1.02 13.39
C THR A 241 -41.49 2.30 13.60
N THR A 242 -42.05 3.50 13.42
CA THR A 242 -41.30 4.78 13.46
C THR A 242 -41.74 5.72 14.59
N GLY A 243 -42.13 5.18 15.75
CA GLY A 243 -42.56 5.97 16.91
C GLY A 243 -41.44 6.58 17.77
N ARG A 244 -41.85 7.23 18.85
CA ARG A 244 -40.95 7.74 19.90
C ARG A 244 -40.90 6.74 21.05
N ILE A 245 -39.72 6.38 21.50
CA ILE A 245 -39.46 5.50 22.64
C ILE A 245 -38.88 6.33 23.77
N TYR A 246 -39.48 6.25 24.95
CA TYR A 246 -38.90 6.73 26.20
C TYR A 246 -38.68 5.54 27.14
N ALA A 247 -37.51 5.43 27.78
CA ALA A 247 -37.21 4.35 28.69
C ALA A 247 -36.32 4.79 29.87
N GLU A 248 -36.53 4.16 31.04
CA GLU A 248 -35.75 4.39 32.26
C GLU A 248 -35.04 3.11 32.70
N GLN A 249 -33.75 3.23 33.04
CA GLN A 249 -32.83 2.12 33.36
C GLN A 249 -32.85 1.00 32.31
N LEU A 250 -32.79 1.39 31.04
CA LEU A 250 -32.82 0.47 29.92
C LEU A 250 -31.51 -0.30 29.85
N LYS A 251 -31.60 -1.63 29.78
CA LYS A 251 -30.48 -2.53 29.53
C LYS A 251 -30.84 -3.50 28.43
N ILE A 252 -30.04 -3.53 27.37
CA ILE A 252 -30.21 -4.41 26.22
C ILE A 252 -29.00 -5.34 26.15
N LYS A 253 -29.25 -6.64 26.03
CA LYS A 253 -28.24 -7.67 25.83
C LYS A 253 -28.68 -8.58 24.69
N ASP A 254 -27.92 -8.65 23.62
CA ASP A 254 -28.13 -9.59 22.52
C ASP A 254 -26.77 -10.16 22.03
N PRO A 255 -26.74 -11.06 21.03
CA PRO A 255 -25.50 -11.71 20.60
C PRO A 255 -24.39 -10.76 20.12
N ILE A 256 -24.72 -9.51 19.77
CA ILE A 256 -23.78 -8.57 19.16
C ILE A 256 -23.62 -7.25 19.92
N ARG A 257 -24.51 -6.90 20.85
CA ARG A 257 -24.42 -5.68 21.68
C ARG A 257 -24.81 -5.91 23.14
N ASN A 258 -24.12 -5.16 24.01
CA ASN A 258 -24.48 -4.97 25.41
C ASN A 258 -24.53 -3.46 25.66
N PHE A 259 -25.72 -2.94 25.95
CA PHE A 259 -26.00 -1.52 26.04
C PHE A 259 -26.83 -1.21 27.27
N TYR A 260 -26.55 -0.07 27.91
CA TYR A 260 -27.30 0.46 29.04
C TYR A 260 -27.46 1.96 28.89
N ALA A 261 -28.63 2.47 29.28
CA ALA A 261 -28.89 3.90 29.45
C ALA A 261 -29.73 4.12 30.71
N GLY A 262 -29.37 5.11 31.52
CA GLY A 262 -30.16 5.52 32.67
C GLY A 262 -31.50 6.13 32.24
N VAL A 263 -31.47 6.98 31.21
CA VAL A 263 -32.66 7.52 30.53
C VAL A 263 -32.41 7.45 29.03
N LEU A 264 -33.42 7.08 28.26
CA LEU A 264 -33.41 7.11 26.80
C LEU A 264 -34.71 7.74 26.30
N ASP A 265 -34.60 8.71 25.41
CA ASP A 265 -35.71 9.33 24.69
C ASP A 265 -35.33 9.43 23.21
N PHE A 266 -35.91 8.57 22.38
CA PHE A 266 -35.48 8.40 20.99
C PHE A 266 -36.67 8.47 20.02
N ASN A 267 -36.51 9.23 18.95
CA ASN A 267 -37.47 9.37 17.87
C ASN A 267 -36.97 8.61 16.64
N LEU A 268 -37.60 7.46 16.36
CA LEU A 268 -37.24 6.58 15.24
C LEU A 268 -37.55 7.18 13.85
N LEU A 269 -38.47 8.15 13.76
CA LEU A 269 -38.82 8.77 12.48
C LEU A 269 -37.66 9.60 11.91
N ASN A 270 -37.04 10.40 12.79
CA ASN A 270 -35.97 11.32 12.41
C ASN A 270 -34.57 10.81 12.78
N ASN A 271 -34.48 9.66 13.47
CA ASN A 271 -33.26 9.15 14.08
C ASN A 271 -32.58 10.19 14.98
N THR A 272 -33.39 10.86 15.82
CA THR A 272 -32.89 11.84 16.79
C THR A 272 -33.27 11.40 18.19
N GLY A 273 -32.42 11.67 19.18
CA GLY A 273 -32.73 11.26 20.54
C GLY A 273 -31.72 11.74 21.57
N TYR A 274 -32.05 11.47 22.82
CA TYR A 274 -31.33 11.89 24.00
C TYR A 274 -31.16 10.72 24.96
N MET A 275 -29.97 10.58 25.52
CA MET A 275 -29.65 9.55 26.50
C MET A 275 -28.82 10.13 27.64
N GLU A 276 -29.06 9.63 28.85
CA GLU A 276 -28.27 9.92 30.06
C GLU A 276 -27.66 8.64 30.61
N ASP A 277 -26.41 8.73 31.10
CA ASP A 277 -25.63 7.60 31.63
C ASP A 277 -25.61 6.42 30.65
N ALA A 278 -25.33 6.71 29.39
CA ALA A 278 -25.25 5.70 28.33
C ALA A 278 -23.90 4.96 28.44
N LYS A 279 -23.90 3.63 28.43
CA LYS A 279 -22.68 2.82 28.39
C LYS A 279 -22.89 1.55 27.59
N GLY A 280 -21.86 1.07 26.93
CA GLY A 280 -21.96 -0.15 26.14
C GLY A 280 -20.68 -0.49 25.40
N GLN A 281 -20.83 -1.35 24.40
CA GLN A 281 -19.76 -1.75 23.50
C GLN A 281 -20.10 -1.40 22.05
N ILE A 282 -19.18 -0.77 21.34
CA ILE A 282 -19.26 -0.44 19.90
C ILE A 282 -17.97 -0.95 19.24
N GLY A 283 -18.09 -1.97 18.40
CA GLY A 283 -16.92 -2.64 17.81
C GLY A 283 -15.93 -3.12 18.90
N PRO A 284 -14.65 -2.73 18.83
CA PRO A 284 -13.66 -3.05 19.86
C PRO A 284 -13.69 -2.13 21.09
N PHE A 285 -14.54 -1.11 21.13
CA PHE A 285 -14.55 -0.10 22.20
C PHE A 285 -15.67 -0.32 23.22
N TYR A 286 -15.30 -0.21 24.49
CA TYR A 286 -16.20 0.04 25.60
C TYR A 286 -16.28 1.55 25.83
N PHE A 287 -17.49 2.05 26.00
CA PHE A 287 -17.72 3.48 26.19
C PHE A 287 -18.69 3.75 27.33
N HIS A 288 -18.64 4.98 27.80
CA HIS A 288 -19.66 5.61 28.62
C HIS A 288 -19.76 7.08 28.21
N ALA A 289 -20.97 7.62 28.24
CA ALA A 289 -21.27 9.02 28.05
C ALA A 289 -22.27 9.44 29.13
N GLY A 290 -21.93 10.46 29.91
CA GLY A 290 -22.87 11.04 30.87
C GLY A 290 -24.12 11.60 30.18
N LYS A 291 -23.92 12.26 29.03
CA LYS A 291 -24.97 12.79 28.17
C LYS A 291 -24.68 12.45 26.72
N LEU A 292 -25.67 11.98 25.97
CA LEU A 292 -25.55 11.65 24.55
C LEU A 292 -26.78 12.11 23.77
N GLU A 293 -26.59 13.00 22.81
CA GLU A 293 -27.61 13.57 21.93
C GLU A 293 -27.37 13.11 20.49
N ILE A 294 -28.27 12.31 19.94
CA ILE A 294 -28.24 11.87 18.55
C ILE A 294 -28.98 12.90 17.69
N ARG A 295 -28.30 13.47 16.69
CA ARG A 295 -28.81 14.56 15.82
C ARG A 295 -29.19 14.10 14.41
N GLY A 296 -29.02 12.81 14.11
CA GLY A 296 -29.39 12.19 12.84
C GLY A 296 -28.83 10.78 12.74
N LYS A 297 -28.93 10.17 11.56
CA LYS A 297 -28.47 8.79 11.33
C LYS A 297 -26.98 8.59 11.60
N ASP A 298 -26.17 9.60 11.26
CA ASP A 298 -24.70 9.54 11.31
C ASP A 298 -24.09 10.74 12.07
N SER A 299 -24.84 11.37 12.99
CA SER A 299 -24.38 12.52 13.77
C SER A 299 -24.83 12.48 15.23
N PHE A 300 -23.91 12.81 16.15
CA PHE A 300 -24.19 12.87 17.59
C PHE A 300 -23.28 13.84 18.33
N TYR A 301 -23.72 14.26 19.51
CA TYR A 301 -22.99 15.06 20.47
C TYR A 301 -23.00 14.35 21.83
N ALA A 302 -21.86 14.29 22.52
CA ALA A 302 -21.73 13.60 23.79
C ALA A 302 -20.90 14.39 24.80
N GLU A 303 -21.24 14.30 26.09
CA GLU A 303 -20.51 14.93 27.20
C GLU A 303 -20.14 13.92 28.27
N ASP A 304 -19.02 14.19 28.96
CA ASP A 304 -18.40 13.31 29.96
C ASP A 304 -18.24 11.88 29.43
N VAL A 305 -17.52 11.78 28.32
CA VAL A 305 -17.30 10.53 27.61
C VAL A 305 -16.02 9.88 28.13
N TRP A 306 -16.04 8.57 28.32
CA TRP A 306 -14.80 7.81 28.34
C TRP A 306 -14.86 6.62 27.41
N LEU A 307 -13.72 6.33 26.77
CA LEU A 307 -13.53 5.28 25.78
C LEU A 307 -12.37 4.39 26.20
N THR A 308 -12.48 3.09 25.97
CA THR A 308 -11.39 2.13 26.20
C THR A 308 -11.59 0.90 25.33
N THR A 309 -10.52 0.23 24.91
CA THR A 309 -10.63 -1.11 24.30
C THR A 309 -10.47 -2.22 25.34
N CYS A 310 -10.44 -1.85 26.62
CA CYS A 310 -10.20 -2.77 27.72
C CYS A 310 -11.54 -3.31 28.25
N ASP A 311 -11.74 -4.62 28.18
CA ASP A 311 -12.96 -5.33 28.60
C ASP A 311 -13.11 -5.51 30.13
N ARG A 312 -12.12 -5.08 30.92
CA ARG A 312 -12.14 -5.20 32.39
C ARG A 312 -12.92 -4.07 33.04
N ASP A 313 -13.55 -4.39 34.17
CA ASP A 313 -14.17 -3.40 35.05
C ASP A 313 -13.49 -3.43 36.45
N PRO A 314 -12.75 -2.39 36.86
CA PRO A 314 -12.42 -1.19 36.10
C PRO A 314 -11.37 -1.46 34.99
N PRO A 315 -11.40 -0.71 33.87
CA PRO A 315 -10.46 -0.88 32.77
C PRO A 315 -9.07 -0.35 33.14
N HIS A 316 -8.03 -0.94 32.54
CA HIS A 316 -6.63 -0.54 32.78
C HIS A 316 -6.32 0.86 32.26
N TYR A 317 -7.01 1.30 31.22
CA TYR A 317 -6.90 2.68 30.73
C TYR A 317 -8.25 3.19 30.23
N ARG A 318 -8.44 4.50 30.26
CA ARG A 318 -9.59 5.19 29.66
C ARG A 318 -9.09 6.45 28.98
N ILE A 319 -9.65 6.75 27.82
CA ILE A 319 -9.53 8.05 27.19
C ILE A 319 -10.76 8.85 27.62
N LYS A 320 -10.58 9.83 28.51
CA LYS A 320 -11.65 10.72 28.95
C LYS A 320 -11.75 11.90 28.00
N VAL A 321 -12.95 12.24 27.58
CA VAL A 321 -13.26 13.36 26.68
C VAL A 321 -14.39 14.15 27.32
N LYS A 322 -14.23 15.47 27.46
CA LYS A 322 -15.26 16.31 28.08
C LYS A 322 -16.47 16.49 27.17
N SER A 323 -16.23 16.76 25.88
CA SER A 323 -17.26 16.89 24.86
C SER A 323 -16.77 16.28 23.53
N LEU A 324 -17.66 15.57 22.84
CA LEU A 324 -17.38 14.88 21.58
C LEU A 324 -18.51 15.15 20.59
N GLU A 325 -18.18 15.61 19.38
CA GLU A 325 -19.13 15.89 18.30
C GLU A 325 -18.71 15.12 17.04
N VAL A 326 -19.65 14.38 16.47
CA VAL A 326 -19.49 13.58 15.25
C VAL A 326 -20.56 13.99 14.24
N GLU A 327 -20.15 14.18 12.98
CA GLU A 327 -21.03 14.56 11.88
C GLU A 327 -20.65 13.79 10.61
N GLY A 328 -21.62 13.14 9.96
CA GLY A 328 -21.38 12.38 8.72
C GLY A 328 -20.40 11.21 8.90
N SER A 329 -20.43 10.54 10.06
CA SER A 329 -19.43 9.52 10.46
C SER A 329 -17.98 10.03 10.54
N LYS A 330 -17.76 11.36 10.60
CA LYS A 330 -16.46 11.99 10.83
C LYS A 330 -16.43 12.68 12.20
N PHE A 331 -15.29 12.58 12.90
CA PHE A 331 -15.07 13.33 14.13
C PHE A 331 -14.94 14.81 13.81
N LYS A 332 -15.82 15.64 14.38
CA LYS A 332 -15.82 17.09 14.14
C LYS A 332 -15.09 17.84 15.26
N ARG A 333 -15.29 17.41 16.51
CA ARG A 333 -14.70 18.08 17.69
C ARG A 333 -14.56 17.12 18.85
N ALA A 334 -13.42 17.14 19.54
CA ALA A 334 -13.22 16.45 20.82
C ALA A 334 -12.48 17.40 21.77
N GLU A 335 -13.03 17.66 22.96
CA GLU A 335 -12.42 18.59 23.92
C GLU A 335 -11.90 17.91 25.18
N TYR A 336 -10.76 18.42 25.68
CA TYR A 336 -10.13 18.04 26.96
C TYR A 336 -9.87 16.53 27.10
N LEU A 337 -9.24 15.96 26.06
CA LEU A 337 -8.89 14.56 26.08
C LEU A 337 -7.77 14.28 27.09
N ARG A 338 -8.01 13.31 27.97
CA ARG A 338 -7.06 12.90 29.01
C ARG A 338 -6.95 11.38 29.05
N LEU A 339 -5.72 10.89 28.98
CA LEU A 339 -5.44 9.50 29.26
C LEU A 339 -5.54 9.25 30.77
N GLN A 340 -6.35 8.29 31.16
CA GLN A 340 -6.39 7.76 32.51
C GLN A 340 -5.79 6.36 32.48
N ILE A 341 -4.77 6.11 33.30
CA ILE A 341 -4.16 4.80 33.48
C ILE A 341 -4.52 4.32 34.89
N GLY A 342 -5.30 3.25 34.97
CA GLY A 342 -5.90 2.76 36.20
C GLY A 342 -6.70 3.86 36.90
N LYS A 343 -6.23 4.31 38.07
CA LYS A 343 -6.84 5.40 38.83
C LYS A 343 -6.20 6.77 38.55
N VAL A 344 -5.01 6.79 37.96
CA VAL A 344 -4.23 8.01 37.72
C VAL A 344 -4.68 8.64 36.41
N THR A 345 -5.17 9.88 36.46
CA THR A 345 -5.40 10.66 35.24
C THR A 345 -4.12 11.42 34.94
N THR A 346 -3.53 11.22 33.76
CA THR A 346 -2.26 11.86 33.40
C THR A 346 -2.44 13.39 33.37
N PRO A 347 -1.43 14.17 33.79
CA PRO A 347 -1.46 15.63 33.66
C PRO A 347 -1.29 16.06 32.19
N LEU A 348 -0.85 15.14 31.32
CA LEU A 348 -0.84 15.31 29.87
C LEU A 348 -2.26 15.57 29.37
N PHE A 349 -2.52 16.84 29.06
CA PHE A 349 -3.57 17.21 28.12
C PHE A 349 -3.07 16.76 26.76
N LEU A 350 -3.73 15.77 26.19
CA LEU A 350 -3.56 15.48 24.78
C LEU A 350 -4.59 16.37 24.07
N PRO A 351 -4.21 17.50 23.45
CA PRO A 351 -5.11 18.20 22.55
C PRO A 351 -5.30 17.34 21.29
N LEU A 352 -6.02 16.22 21.44
CA LEU A 352 -6.32 15.35 20.32
C LEU A 352 -7.41 16.00 19.50
N TRP A 353 -7.01 16.59 18.38
CA TRP A 353 -7.89 16.72 17.24
C TRP A 353 -7.85 15.38 16.51
N LEU A 354 -8.96 14.64 16.52
CA LEU A 354 -9.11 13.44 15.70
C LEU A 354 -9.40 13.88 14.26
N GLY A 355 -8.36 14.34 13.57
CA GLY A 355 -8.35 14.52 12.12
C GLY A 355 -8.23 13.18 11.39
N GLU A 356 -8.39 13.18 10.06
CA GLU A 356 -8.19 12.02 9.20
C GLU A 356 -6.71 11.60 9.22
N GLY A 357 -6.35 10.59 10.03
CA GLY A 357 -4.97 10.08 10.09
C GLY A 357 -4.77 8.92 11.07
N SER A 358 -3.62 8.25 10.96
CA SER A 358 -3.19 7.09 11.77
C SER A 358 -2.53 7.45 13.11
N SER A 359 -2.40 8.75 13.44
CA SER A 359 -1.79 9.22 14.68
C SER A 359 -2.82 9.35 15.81
N LEU A 360 -2.38 9.18 17.07
CA LEU A 360 -3.20 9.40 18.26
C LEU A 360 -3.52 10.90 18.36
N GLY A 361 -4.60 11.32 17.70
CA GLY A 361 -5.14 12.69 17.59
C GLY A 361 -4.10 13.75 17.23
N GLY A 362 -3.31 13.45 16.20
CA GLY A 362 -2.33 14.37 15.64
C GLY A 362 -0.93 14.27 16.26
N PHE A 363 -0.75 13.65 17.43
CA PHE A 363 0.60 13.47 17.97
C PHE A 363 1.32 12.30 17.32
N ASP A 364 2.53 12.57 16.85
CA ASP A 364 3.51 11.59 16.42
C ASP A 364 4.66 11.58 17.45
N PHE A 365 5.00 10.41 17.98
CA PHE A 365 5.99 10.27 19.04
C PHE A 365 6.83 9.03 18.78
N ASP A 366 8.14 9.21 18.69
CA ASP A 366 9.09 8.13 18.50
C ASP A 366 10.30 8.32 19.43
N VAL A 367 10.75 7.22 20.03
CA VAL A 367 11.89 7.19 20.95
C VAL A 367 12.71 5.94 20.69
N GLY A 368 14.00 6.14 20.56
CA GLY A 368 14.92 5.05 20.34
C GLY A 368 16.36 5.46 20.51
N ARG A 369 17.23 4.58 20.05
CA ARG A 369 18.65 4.86 19.86
C ARG A 369 19.03 4.35 18.48
N GLU A 370 19.59 5.21 17.66
CA GLU A 370 20.16 4.84 16.36
C GLU A 370 21.67 5.06 16.40
N SER A 371 22.40 4.25 15.65
CA SER A 371 23.88 4.29 15.61
C SER A 371 24.47 5.62 15.10
N GLY A 372 23.75 6.34 14.23
CA GLY A 372 24.23 7.60 13.65
C GLY A 372 23.94 8.87 14.46
N ILE A 373 22.92 8.84 15.34
CA ILE A 373 22.42 10.05 16.05
C ILE A 373 22.28 9.86 17.57
N GLY A 374 22.66 8.67 18.05
CA GLY A 374 22.56 8.26 19.44
C GLY A 374 21.12 8.13 19.93
N SER A 375 20.91 8.35 21.23
CA SER A 375 19.57 8.29 21.83
C SER A 375 18.73 9.48 21.37
N TYR A 376 17.49 9.24 20.94
CA TYR A 376 16.63 10.32 20.43
C TYR A 376 15.19 10.26 20.96
N ILE A 377 14.56 11.43 20.97
CA ILE A 377 13.13 11.64 21.23
C ILE A 377 12.60 12.55 20.13
N ASN A 378 11.69 12.04 19.30
CA ASN A 378 11.05 12.74 18.21
C ASN A 378 9.58 12.99 18.56
N VAL A 379 9.15 14.25 18.49
CA VAL A 379 7.78 14.67 18.81
C VAL A 379 7.24 15.56 17.70
N GLY A 380 6.20 15.11 17.02
CA GLY A 380 5.42 15.86 16.05
C GLY A 380 3.99 16.13 16.54
N TYR A 381 3.42 17.27 16.17
CA TYR A 381 2.00 17.56 16.43
C TYR A 381 1.32 18.03 15.14
N GLN A 382 0.58 17.12 14.51
CA GLN A 382 -0.22 17.33 13.32
C GLN A 382 -1.56 17.98 13.64
N HIS A 383 -1.85 19.09 12.98
CA HIS A 383 -3.06 19.89 13.15
C HIS A 383 -3.70 20.19 11.79
N GLU A 384 -4.98 19.86 11.64
CA GLU A 384 -5.75 20.18 10.44
C GLU A 384 -6.25 21.62 10.43
N ILE A 385 -6.02 22.30 9.31
CA ILE A 385 -6.45 23.68 9.05
C ILE A 385 -7.39 23.67 7.85
N GLY A 386 -8.68 23.90 8.10
CA GLY A 386 -9.68 24.05 7.03
C GLY A 386 -9.99 22.78 6.24
N GLY A 387 -9.79 21.59 6.83
CA GLY A 387 -10.16 20.28 6.28
C GLY A 387 -9.25 19.74 5.17
N ASN A 388 -8.55 20.62 4.45
CA ASN A 388 -7.77 20.25 3.27
C ASN A 388 -6.25 20.45 3.44
N ILE A 389 -5.83 21.08 4.54
CA ILE A 389 -4.41 21.26 4.89
C ILE A 389 -4.17 20.71 6.28
N SER A 390 -3.03 20.07 6.48
CA SER A 390 -2.54 19.59 7.77
C SER A 390 -1.11 20.11 7.99
N LEU A 391 -0.85 20.72 9.15
CA LEU A 391 0.47 21.21 9.55
C LEU A 391 0.95 20.46 10.79
N GLY A 392 2.17 19.94 10.74
CA GLY A 392 2.78 19.11 11.76
C GLY A 392 4.15 19.61 12.18
N PRO A 393 4.29 20.68 12.99
CA PRO A 393 5.58 21.05 13.58
C PRO A 393 6.18 19.88 14.35
N ARG A 394 7.51 19.72 14.23
CA ARG A 394 8.29 18.62 14.79
C ARG A 394 9.52 19.13 15.53
N ILE A 395 9.80 18.51 16.68
CA ILE A 395 11.03 18.69 17.43
C ILE A 395 11.64 17.31 17.68
N MET A 396 12.92 17.16 17.39
CA MET A 396 13.68 15.93 17.60
C MET A 396 14.88 16.25 18.48
N LEU A 397 14.91 15.70 19.70
CA LEU A 397 16.05 15.78 20.58
C LEU A 397 16.93 14.56 20.31
N THR A 398 18.21 14.76 20.11
CA THR A 398 19.18 13.70 19.82
C THR A 398 20.41 13.85 20.70
N GLU A 399 21.13 12.76 20.93
CA GLU A 399 22.34 12.74 21.74
C GLU A 399 23.53 13.35 20.99
N ASP A 400 23.68 12.98 19.71
CA ASP A 400 24.86 13.34 18.91
C ASP A 400 24.61 14.50 17.92
N GLU A 401 23.36 14.76 17.54
CA GLU A 401 22.98 15.78 16.53
C GLU A 401 22.28 17.02 17.14
N GLY A 402 22.21 17.08 18.48
CA GLY A 402 21.55 18.14 19.24
C GLY A 402 20.03 18.22 19.00
N VAL A 403 19.51 19.40 18.67
CA VAL A 403 18.06 19.66 18.54
C VAL A 403 17.66 19.85 17.07
N GLY A 404 16.89 18.91 16.54
CA GLY A 404 16.19 18.98 15.26
C GLY A 404 14.90 19.78 15.34
N PHE A 405 14.75 20.78 14.48
CA PHE A 405 13.50 21.49 14.23
C PHE A 405 13.01 21.15 12.84
N GLY A 406 11.74 20.75 12.75
CA GLY A 406 11.17 20.29 11.50
C GLY A 406 9.68 20.54 11.41
N GLY A 407 9.10 20.08 10.31
CA GLY A 407 7.68 20.15 10.09
C GLY A 407 7.23 19.28 8.94
N ASP A 408 6.02 18.75 9.07
CA ASP A 408 5.30 18.01 8.06
C ASP A 408 4.11 18.85 7.61
N VAL A 409 3.87 18.93 6.30
CA VAL A 409 2.75 19.65 5.72
C VAL A 409 2.08 18.73 4.72
N TYR A 410 0.78 18.54 4.85
CA TYR A 410 -0.02 17.77 3.90
C TYR A 410 -1.13 18.65 3.36
N TRP A 411 -1.44 18.53 2.06
CA TRP A 411 -2.59 19.18 1.46
C TRP A 411 -3.32 18.22 0.51
N ASP A 412 -4.64 18.26 0.55
CA ASP A 412 -5.51 17.49 -0.34
C ASP A 412 -6.72 18.33 -0.76
N TYR A 413 -6.73 18.75 -2.02
CA TYR A 413 -7.80 19.48 -2.68
C TYR A 413 -8.38 18.67 -3.85
N MET A 414 -8.27 17.34 -3.81
CA MET A 414 -8.72 16.50 -4.94
C MET A 414 -10.24 16.41 -5.03
N ASP A 415 -10.93 16.34 -3.88
CA ASP A 415 -12.39 16.15 -3.80
C ASP A 415 -13.17 17.48 -3.75
N GLU A 416 -12.66 18.47 -3.01
CA GLU A 416 -13.28 19.80 -2.87
C GLU A 416 -12.32 20.92 -3.30
N PRO A 417 -11.94 20.99 -4.60
CA PRO A 417 -11.03 22.03 -5.07
C PRO A 417 -11.73 23.40 -5.06
N PRO A 418 -11.08 24.46 -4.54
CA PRO A 418 -11.65 25.82 -4.58
C PRO A 418 -11.83 26.36 -6.01
N SER A 419 -11.15 25.77 -6.99
CA SER A 419 -11.42 25.92 -8.42
C SER A 419 -10.83 24.74 -9.19
N PHE A 420 -11.25 24.53 -10.43
CA PHE A 420 -10.65 23.53 -11.35
C PHE A 420 -9.11 23.58 -11.40
N PHE A 421 -8.51 24.78 -11.29
CA PHE A 421 -7.05 24.97 -11.29
C PHE A 421 -6.35 24.58 -9.98
N TYR A 422 -7.07 24.12 -8.96
CA TYR A 422 -6.53 23.77 -7.64
C TYR A 422 -6.73 22.31 -7.24
N ARG A 423 -7.12 21.43 -8.18
CA ARG A 423 -7.21 19.98 -7.93
C ARG A 423 -5.80 19.41 -7.74
N THR A 424 -5.32 19.50 -6.49
CA THR A 424 -3.94 19.27 -6.09
C THR A 424 -3.89 18.42 -4.83
N LYS A 425 -2.81 17.67 -4.69
CA LYS A 425 -2.49 16.91 -3.48
C LYS A 425 -0.98 16.88 -3.30
N GLY A 426 -0.50 16.86 -2.07
CA GLY A 426 0.92 16.70 -1.84
C GLY A 426 1.32 16.74 -0.38
N GLU A 427 2.62 16.64 -0.19
CA GLU A 427 3.27 16.58 1.11
C GLU A 427 4.60 17.34 1.05
N ALA A 428 4.97 17.97 2.16
CA ALA A 428 6.27 18.60 2.35
C ALA A 428 6.78 18.27 3.75
N HIS A 429 8.01 17.80 3.83
CA HIS A 429 8.66 17.39 5.05
C HIS A 429 10.01 18.09 5.15
N GLY A 430 10.39 18.45 6.36
CA GLY A 430 11.75 18.91 6.61
C GLY A 430 12.15 18.74 8.05
N LEU A 431 13.44 18.56 8.27
CA LEU A 431 14.08 18.54 9.58
C LEU A 431 15.47 19.15 9.42
N TYR A 432 15.85 20.01 10.36
CA TYR A 432 17.17 20.62 10.41
C TYR A 432 17.67 20.65 11.86
N THR A 433 18.88 20.16 12.10
CA THR A 433 19.48 20.01 13.42
C THR A 433 20.40 21.17 13.78
N THR A 434 20.76 21.27 15.07
CA THR A 434 21.72 22.27 15.54
C THR A 434 23.15 21.98 15.11
N GLU A 435 23.45 20.75 14.69
CA GLU A 435 24.72 20.35 14.08
C GLU A 435 24.72 20.53 12.55
N GLU A 436 23.83 21.38 12.03
CA GLU A 436 23.74 21.81 10.63
C GLU A 436 23.38 20.71 9.60
N ARG A 437 22.88 19.56 10.06
CA ARG A 437 22.39 18.48 9.21
C ARG A 437 20.88 18.55 9.03
N GLY A 438 20.40 18.23 7.84
CA GLY A 438 18.97 18.26 7.57
C GLY A 438 18.56 17.76 6.20
N TYR A 439 17.24 17.77 5.99
CA TYR A 439 16.63 17.48 4.71
C TYR A 439 15.36 18.32 4.48
N ILE A 440 15.04 18.51 3.21
CA ILE A 440 13.75 19.00 2.73
C ILE A 440 13.28 18.04 1.63
N HIS A 441 12.02 17.64 1.71
CA HIS A 441 11.40 16.77 0.74
C HIS A 441 9.97 17.20 0.45
N ILE A 442 9.68 17.52 -0.81
CA ILE A 442 8.40 18.05 -1.25
C ILE A 442 7.90 17.16 -2.39
N LYS A 443 6.67 16.67 -2.29
CA LYS A 443 5.95 16.04 -3.39
C LYS A 443 4.67 16.82 -3.67
N HIS A 444 4.41 17.05 -4.95
CA HIS A 444 3.20 17.73 -5.40
C HIS A 444 2.61 17.00 -6.60
N ARG A 445 1.31 16.78 -6.55
CA ARG A 445 0.47 16.25 -7.63
C ARG A 445 -0.57 17.31 -7.97
N PHE A 446 -0.65 17.65 -9.25
CA PHE A 446 -1.68 18.51 -9.79
C PHE A 446 -2.39 17.78 -10.94
N GLU A 447 -3.70 17.68 -10.84
CA GLU A 447 -4.54 16.93 -11.78
C GLU A 447 -5.79 17.75 -12.13
N PRO A 448 -5.65 18.78 -12.98
CA PRO A 448 -6.78 19.62 -13.33
C PRO A 448 -7.90 18.83 -14.04
N SER A 449 -7.54 17.84 -14.87
CA SER A 449 -8.47 16.93 -15.56
C SER A 449 -7.95 15.49 -15.49
N ASP A 450 -8.81 14.52 -15.85
CA ASP A 450 -8.43 13.10 -15.87
C ASP A 450 -7.37 12.76 -16.94
N ASP A 451 -7.16 13.68 -17.89
CA ASP A 451 -6.21 13.54 -18.99
C ASP A 451 -4.85 14.19 -18.70
N LEU A 452 -4.75 15.13 -17.75
CA LEU A 452 -3.52 15.89 -17.47
C LEU A 452 -3.05 15.65 -16.03
N LEU A 453 -1.85 15.12 -15.88
CA LEU A 453 -1.18 14.90 -14.59
C LEU A 453 0.15 15.64 -14.56
N VAL A 454 0.35 16.46 -13.54
CA VAL A 454 1.63 17.07 -13.22
C VAL A 454 2.12 16.51 -11.90
N LEU A 455 3.33 15.94 -11.91
CA LEU A 455 4.03 15.45 -10.72
C LEU A 455 5.30 16.27 -10.51
N THR A 456 5.54 16.68 -9.27
CA THR A 456 6.75 17.37 -8.87
C THR A 456 7.30 16.70 -7.62
N GLN A 457 8.59 16.44 -7.62
CA GLN A 457 9.33 16.03 -6.42
C GLN A 457 10.57 16.91 -6.32
N LEU A 458 10.80 17.48 -5.14
CA LEU A 458 12.00 18.22 -4.79
C LEU A 458 12.58 17.57 -3.54
N GLU A 459 13.82 17.12 -3.60
CA GLU A 459 14.46 16.46 -2.48
C GLU A 459 15.87 16.99 -2.31
N HIS A 460 16.18 17.50 -1.11
CA HIS A 460 17.47 18.07 -0.79
C HIS A 460 17.93 17.55 0.58
N TRP A 461 19.05 16.84 0.57
CA TRP A 461 19.74 16.37 1.78
C TRP A 461 21.04 17.15 1.98
N SER A 462 21.39 17.36 3.25
CA SER A 462 22.66 17.97 3.66
C SER A 462 23.89 17.17 3.22
N ASP A 463 23.83 15.84 3.32
CA ASP A 463 24.89 14.91 2.94
C ASP A 463 24.31 13.57 2.45
N SER A 464 25.17 12.70 1.91
CA SER A 464 24.79 11.39 1.34
C SER A 464 24.36 10.36 2.39
N GLU A 465 24.71 10.56 3.66
CA GLU A 465 24.47 9.63 4.78
C GLU A 465 23.32 10.08 5.68
N PHE A 466 22.83 11.32 5.54
CA PHE A 466 21.77 11.90 6.37
C PHE A 466 20.57 10.96 6.57
N TYR A 467 19.98 10.46 5.48
CA TYR A 467 18.81 9.59 5.57
C TYR A 467 19.12 8.22 6.20
N LYS A 468 20.33 7.71 6.00
CA LYS A 468 20.77 6.45 6.58
C LYS A 468 20.96 6.57 8.10
N ASP A 469 21.47 7.71 8.56
CA ASP A 469 21.72 7.98 9.98
C ASP A 469 20.43 8.29 10.76
N PHE A 470 19.55 9.13 10.20
CA PHE A 470 18.32 9.58 10.87
C PHE A 470 17.12 8.64 10.66
N PHE A 471 17.02 8.03 9.48
CA PHE A 471 15.82 7.32 9.01
C PHE A 471 16.18 6.01 8.30
N TYR A 472 16.97 5.16 8.97
CA TYR A 472 17.52 3.97 8.32
C TYR A 472 16.47 3.02 7.74
N LYS A 473 15.35 2.84 8.46
CA LYS A 473 14.27 1.94 8.01
C LYS A 473 13.71 2.40 6.68
N GLU A 474 13.52 3.71 6.54
CA GLU A 474 13.10 4.35 5.32
C GLU A 474 14.21 4.20 4.30
N TYR A 475 15.44 4.64 4.58
CA TYR A 475 16.62 4.61 3.69
C TYR A 475 16.79 3.29 2.92
N ARG A 476 16.65 2.15 3.61
CA ARG A 476 16.78 0.82 2.99
C ARG A 476 15.75 0.56 1.87
N ASP A 477 14.57 1.15 1.98
CA ASP A 477 13.46 0.93 1.05
C ASP A 477 13.35 2.09 0.03
N ARG A 478 14.34 2.99 -0.08
CA ARG A 478 14.35 4.16 -0.99
C ARG A 478 15.50 4.13 -2.00
N THR A 479 15.36 4.95 -3.04
CA THR A 479 16.44 5.32 -3.95
C THR A 479 17.16 6.58 -3.46
N GLU A 480 18.24 6.95 -4.15
CA GLU A 480 18.89 8.26 -4.06
C GLU A 480 17.89 9.43 -4.22
N PRO A 481 18.22 10.63 -3.68
CA PRO A 481 17.35 11.79 -3.74
C PRO A 481 17.12 12.23 -5.19
N ARG A 482 15.88 12.63 -5.49
CA ARG A 482 15.48 13.03 -6.86
C ARG A 482 14.75 14.35 -6.88
N THR A 483 15.09 15.17 -7.86
CA THR A 483 14.45 16.45 -8.12
C THR A 483 13.94 16.51 -9.55
N PHE A 484 12.61 16.39 -9.73
CA PHE A 484 12.00 16.35 -11.05
C PHE A 484 10.63 17.02 -11.13
N LEU A 485 10.28 17.43 -12.35
CA LEU A 485 8.96 17.84 -12.79
C LEU A 485 8.55 16.97 -13.97
N ASN A 486 7.41 16.31 -13.87
CA ASN A 486 6.85 15.50 -14.94
C ASN A 486 5.44 15.98 -15.28
N VAL A 487 5.18 16.26 -16.54
CA VAL A 487 3.88 16.65 -17.08
C VAL A 487 3.45 15.57 -18.06
N THR A 488 2.38 14.84 -17.74
CA THR A 488 1.83 13.78 -18.58
C THR A 488 0.45 14.16 -19.07
N TYR A 489 0.23 14.14 -20.38
CA TYR A 489 -1.06 14.28 -21.02
C TYR A 489 -1.44 12.97 -21.71
N ARG A 490 -2.58 12.37 -21.38
CA ARG A 490 -3.01 11.06 -21.87
C ARG A 490 -4.33 11.17 -22.62
N GLN A 491 -4.41 10.45 -23.72
CA GLN A 491 -5.63 10.17 -24.47
C GLN A 491 -5.71 8.66 -24.74
N PRO A 492 -6.86 8.10 -25.13
CA PRO A 492 -6.97 6.67 -25.45
C PRO A 492 -6.01 6.22 -26.55
N GLU A 493 -5.64 7.12 -27.46
CA GLU A 493 -4.81 6.83 -28.62
C GLU A 493 -3.33 7.15 -28.42
N TYR A 494 -2.98 8.11 -27.57
CA TYR A 494 -1.60 8.59 -27.42
C TYR A 494 -1.29 9.12 -26.02
N ILE A 495 0.00 9.18 -25.70
CA ILE A 495 0.54 9.71 -24.44
C ILE A 495 1.65 10.72 -24.77
N ILE A 496 1.57 11.92 -24.20
CA ILE A 496 2.60 12.94 -24.29
C ILE A 496 3.16 13.19 -22.91
N THR A 497 4.48 13.19 -22.77
CA THR A 497 5.15 13.47 -21.50
C THR A 497 6.19 14.55 -21.69
N GLY A 498 6.30 15.50 -20.76
CA GLY A 498 7.43 16.42 -20.64
C GLY A 498 8.07 16.24 -19.27
N THR A 499 9.35 15.89 -19.24
CA THR A 499 10.10 15.61 -18.00
C THR A 499 11.29 16.53 -17.88
N THR A 500 11.42 17.20 -16.75
CA THR A 500 12.64 17.89 -16.33
C THR A 500 13.17 17.20 -15.09
N SER A 501 14.39 16.66 -15.12
CA SER A 501 15.09 16.08 -13.95
C SER A 501 16.44 16.75 -13.82
N VAL A 502 16.76 17.23 -12.61
CA VAL A 502 18.00 17.97 -12.32
C VAL A 502 18.68 17.33 -11.12
N GLY A 503 19.97 17.04 -11.24
CA GLY A 503 20.80 16.59 -10.13
C GLY A 503 21.04 17.76 -9.17
N THR A 504 20.53 17.65 -7.94
CA THR A 504 20.78 18.63 -6.87
C THR A 504 21.98 18.30 -6.00
N HIS A 505 22.63 17.16 -6.27
CA HIS A 505 23.63 16.55 -5.42
C HIS A 505 24.78 16.00 -6.27
N GLY A 506 26.01 16.36 -5.93
CA GLY A 506 27.20 15.94 -6.68
C GLY A 506 27.57 14.45 -6.55
N TRP A 507 26.88 13.71 -5.67
CA TRP A 507 27.05 12.27 -5.48
C TRP A 507 25.97 11.43 -6.18
N VAL A 508 24.96 12.05 -6.80
CA VAL A 508 23.90 11.35 -7.51
C VAL A 508 24.27 11.22 -8.97
N ASN A 509 24.39 9.98 -9.45
CA ASN A 509 24.85 9.68 -10.81
C ASN A 509 23.68 9.38 -11.75
N GLU A 510 22.78 10.35 -11.94
CA GLU A 510 21.64 10.20 -12.85
C GLU A 510 21.80 11.00 -14.16
N THR A 511 21.04 10.60 -15.19
CA THR A 511 20.90 11.38 -16.42
C THR A 511 19.87 12.48 -16.19
N GLU A 512 20.33 13.72 -16.24
CA GLU A 512 19.48 14.90 -16.20
C GLU A 512 18.76 15.09 -17.53
N ARG A 513 17.49 15.51 -17.46
CA ARG A 513 16.60 15.72 -18.61
C ARG A 513 16.13 17.16 -18.58
N LEU A 514 16.42 17.97 -19.61
CA LEU A 514 16.35 19.44 -19.51
C LEU A 514 15.75 20.18 -20.74
N PRO A 515 14.42 20.15 -20.93
CA PRO A 515 13.53 19.04 -20.65
C PRO A 515 13.65 17.94 -21.72
N GLU A 516 13.13 16.76 -21.42
CA GLU A 516 12.87 15.69 -22.39
C GLU A 516 11.36 15.52 -22.61
N PHE A 517 10.95 15.54 -23.87
CA PHE A 517 9.59 15.28 -24.31
C PHE A 517 9.48 13.89 -24.92
N THR A 518 8.46 13.14 -24.53
CA THR A 518 8.10 11.87 -25.16
C THR A 518 6.70 11.93 -25.77
N PHE A 519 6.54 11.29 -26.92
CA PHE A 519 5.27 11.12 -27.59
C PHE A 519 5.12 9.63 -27.93
N HIS A 520 4.08 9.00 -27.41
CA HIS A 520 3.76 7.60 -27.65
C HIS A 520 2.42 7.51 -28.37
N TRP A 521 2.43 7.10 -29.62
CA TRP A 521 1.23 6.72 -30.36
C TRP A 521 1.01 5.22 -30.16
N LEU A 522 0.02 4.89 -29.34
CA LEU A 522 -0.26 3.51 -28.92
C LEU A 522 -0.64 2.64 -30.13
N GLU A 523 -0.58 1.32 -29.96
CA GLU A 523 -0.84 0.39 -31.08
C GLU A 523 -2.26 0.57 -31.66
N HIS A 524 -2.34 1.06 -32.90
CA HIS A 524 -3.59 1.31 -33.62
C HIS A 524 -3.75 0.40 -34.84
N PRO A 525 -4.96 -0.12 -35.11
CA PRO A 525 -5.22 -0.86 -36.33
C PRO A 525 -5.22 0.09 -37.54
N LEU A 526 -4.28 -0.10 -38.45
CA LEU A 526 -4.28 0.56 -39.76
C LEU A 526 -5.23 -0.16 -40.75
N THR A 527 -5.33 -1.47 -40.61
CA THR A 527 -6.29 -2.36 -41.29
C THR A 527 -6.71 -3.47 -40.32
N ASP A 528 -7.58 -4.40 -40.73
CA ASP A 528 -8.06 -5.51 -39.88
C ASP A 528 -6.95 -6.36 -39.26
N ASN A 529 -5.77 -6.44 -39.88
CA ASN A 529 -4.66 -7.29 -39.44
C ASN A 529 -3.31 -6.55 -39.33
N ILE A 530 -3.24 -5.26 -39.65
CA ILE A 530 -2.00 -4.47 -39.58
C ILE A 530 -2.15 -3.44 -38.48
N TYR A 531 -1.20 -3.45 -37.55
CA TYR A 531 -1.13 -2.54 -36.43
C TYR A 531 0.12 -1.67 -36.52
N LEU A 532 0.00 -0.41 -36.12
CA LEU A 532 1.08 0.58 -36.14
C LEU A 532 1.23 1.20 -34.76
N SER A 533 2.48 1.38 -34.31
CA SER A 533 2.83 2.18 -33.15
C SER A 533 4.02 3.08 -33.49
N PHE A 534 4.10 4.23 -32.83
CA PHE A 534 5.16 5.20 -33.06
C PHE A 534 5.53 5.93 -31.77
N ASP A 535 6.81 5.92 -31.43
CA ASP A 535 7.35 6.59 -30.25
C ASP A 535 8.40 7.63 -30.65
N THR A 536 8.36 8.81 -30.04
CA THR A 536 9.40 9.85 -30.15
C THR A 536 9.90 10.20 -28.76
N PHE A 537 11.21 10.32 -28.60
CA PHE A 537 11.90 10.84 -27.41
C PHE A 537 12.79 11.98 -27.88
N THR A 538 12.59 13.20 -27.38
CA THR A 538 13.36 14.37 -27.84
C THR A 538 13.64 15.32 -26.69
N GLY A 539 14.88 15.75 -26.51
CA GLY A 539 15.25 16.58 -25.38
C GLY A 539 16.73 16.84 -25.26
N TYR A 540 17.08 17.76 -24.38
CA TYR A 540 18.48 17.99 -23.99
C TYR A 540 18.78 17.15 -22.74
N ASN A 541 19.74 16.23 -22.87
CA ASN A 541 20.13 15.32 -21.80
C ASN A 541 21.56 15.61 -21.37
N ARG A 542 21.84 15.46 -20.07
CA ARG A 542 23.16 15.73 -19.49
C ARG A 542 23.54 14.68 -18.45
N ARG A 543 24.80 14.26 -18.43
CA ARG A 543 25.42 13.48 -17.35
C ARG A 543 26.70 14.18 -16.91
N GLU A 544 26.63 14.84 -15.76
CA GLU A 544 27.71 15.72 -15.27
C GLU A 544 29.04 14.96 -15.06
N VAL A 545 28.98 13.78 -14.43
CA VAL A 545 30.19 12.97 -14.12
C VAL A 545 30.97 12.58 -15.37
N TYR A 546 30.30 12.31 -16.49
CA TYR A 546 30.94 11.94 -17.75
C TYR A 546 31.17 13.13 -18.68
N LYS A 547 30.72 14.34 -18.29
CA LYS A 547 30.67 15.53 -19.16
C LYS A 547 29.98 15.23 -20.49
N TYR A 548 28.89 14.47 -20.43
CA TYR A 548 28.06 14.20 -21.60
C TYR A 548 26.92 15.18 -21.60
N ASP A 549 26.75 15.90 -22.70
CA ASP A 549 25.59 16.73 -22.93
C ASP A 549 25.28 16.80 -24.41
N SER A 550 24.02 16.62 -24.77
CA SER A 550 23.58 16.69 -26.16
C SER A 550 22.08 16.85 -26.22
N PHE A 551 21.61 17.59 -27.22
CA PHE A 551 20.24 17.44 -27.67
C PHE A 551 20.12 16.11 -28.42
N ARG A 552 19.12 15.30 -28.08
CA ARG A 552 18.86 13.97 -28.66
C ARG A 552 17.45 13.91 -29.19
N THR A 553 17.24 13.21 -30.30
CA THR A 553 15.93 12.78 -30.80
C THR A 553 15.99 11.33 -31.25
N VAL A 554 15.11 10.48 -30.70
CA VAL A 554 14.94 9.07 -31.03
C VAL A 554 13.50 8.87 -31.51
N ASN A 555 13.32 8.27 -32.68
CA ASN A 555 12.01 7.90 -33.22
C ASN A 555 11.98 6.40 -33.46
N VAL A 556 10.96 5.71 -32.95
CA VAL A 556 10.75 4.27 -33.13
C VAL A 556 9.39 4.07 -33.78
N LEU A 557 9.38 3.50 -34.99
CA LEU A 557 8.17 3.12 -35.71
C LEU A 557 8.07 1.61 -35.72
N ARG A 558 6.94 1.03 -35.31
CA ARG A 558 6.73 -0.42 -35.35
C ARG A 558 5.44 -0.80 -36.05
N LEU A 559 5.57 -1.68 -37.02
CA LEU A 559 4.50 -2.32 -37.78
C LEU A 559 4.37 -3.79 -37.36
N THR A 560 3.18 -4.19 -36.95
CA THR A 560 2.87 -5.58 -36.58
C THR A 560 1.79 -6.12 -37.51
N TYR A 561 1.94 -7.34 -38.02
CA TYR A 561 0.92 -8.00 -38.83
C TYR A 561 0.41 -9.27 -38.16
N ASP A 562 -0.89 -9.30 -37.84
CA ASP A 562 -1.53 -10.47 -37.23
C ASP A 562 -1.93 -11.47 -38.33
N LEU A 563 -1.05 -12.43 -38.61
CA LEU A 563 -1.36 -13.50 -39.55
C LEU A 563 -2.42 -14.42 -38.98
N LYS A 564 -3.30 -14.91 -39.86
CA LYS A 564 -4.22 -15.98 -39.52
C LYS A 564 -3.47 -17.19 -38.95
N SER A 565 -3.90 -17.67 -37.79
CA SER A 565 -3.27 -18.79 -37.09
C SER A 565 -3.12 -20.03 -37.97
N ILE A 566 -1.97 -20.70 -37.86
CA ILE A 566 -1.68 -21.98 -38.51
C ILE A 566 -1.93 -23.08 -37.48
N GLY A 567 -3.14 -23.64 -37.48
CA GLY A 567 -3.56 -24.57 -36.44
C GLY A 567 -3.54 -23.91 -35.05
N PRO A 568 -2.86 -24.49 -34.04
CA PRO A 568 -2.78 -23.92 -32.70
C PRO A 568 -1.71 -22.81 -32.55
N ILE A 569 -0.99 -22.46 -33.62
CA ILE A 569 0.13 -21.52 -33.58
C ILE A 569 -0.32 -20.16 -34.14
N LYS A 570 -0.19 -19.11 -33.32
CA LYS A 570 -0.30 -17.71 -33.74
C LYS A 570 1.06 -17.27 -34.30
N VAL A 571 1.05 -16.62 -35.46
CA VAL A 571 2.25 -16.11 -36.14
C VAL A 571 2.11 -14.60 -36.24
N THR A 572 3.10 -13.85 -35.79
CA THR A 572 3.05 -12.39 -35.75
C THR A 572 4.37 -11.82 -36.23
N PRO A 573 4.54 -11.61 -37.55
CA PRO A 573 5.66 -10.86 -38.09
C PRO A 573 5.56 -9.38 -37.68
N PHE A 574 6.73 -8.76 -37.52
CA PHE A 574 6.85 -7.34 -37.21
C PHE A 574 8.07 -6.74 -37.90
N ALA A 575 8.00 -5.44 -38.15
CA ALA A 575 9.10 -4.62 -38.60
C ALA A 575 9.14 -3.35 -37.74
N GLU A 576 10.33 -2.97 -37.31
CA GLU A 576 10.59 -1.82 -36.45
C GLU A 576 11.73 -1.01 -37.05
N THR A 577 11.57 0.31 -37.12
CA THR A 577 12.58 1.23 -37.61
C THR A 577 12.87 2.23 -36.50
N GLN A 578 14.14 2.32 -36.11
CA GLN A 578 14.62 3.28 -35.14
C GLN A 578 15.54 4.30 -35.80
N VAL A 579 15.23 5.58 -35.64
CA VAL A 579 16.02 6.71 -36.13
C VAL A 579 16.47 7.56 -34.93
N ASN A 580 17.77 7.66 -34.73
CA ASN A 580 18.38 8.47 -33.69
C ASN A 580 19.09 9.69 -34.32
N TRP A 581 19.11 10.81 -33.62
CA TRP A 581 19.86 12.01 -33.98
C TRP A 581 20.34 12.71 -32.71
N TYR A 582 21.58 13.17 -32.73
CA TYR A 582 22.24 13.92 -31.66
C TYR A 582 22.82 15.19 -32.24
N SER A 583 22.73 16.30 -31.49
CA SER A 583 23.28 17.59 -31.92
C SER A 583 24.80 17.55 -32.06
N GLU A 584 25.46 16.73 -31.24
CA GLU A 584 26.92 16.66 -31.10
C GLU A 584 27.38 15.21 -30.92
N ARG A 585 28.62 14.93 -31.37
CA ARG A 585 29.30 13.65 -31.23
C ARG A 585 30.17 13.70 -29.97
N VAL A 586 30.52 12.54 -29.42
CA VAL A 586 31.53 12.46 -28.36
C VAL A 586 32.87 13.04 -28.87
N ASN A 587 33.41 14.04 -28.17
CA ASN A 587 34.68 14.74 -28.47
C ASN A 587 34.72 15.64 -29.72
N GLU A 588 33.61 15.83 -30.45
CA GLU A 588 33.55 16.66 -31.67
C GLU A 588 32.22 17.44 -31.73
N ASP A 589 32.27 18.72 -32.11
CA ASP A 589 31.10 19.60 -32.27
C ASP A 589 30.32 19.32 -33.59
N GLU A 590 30.17 18.05 -33.98
CA GLU A 590 29.48 17.62 -35.20
C GLU A 590 28.24 16.78 -34.88
N SER A 591 27.13 17.03 -35.57
CA SER A 591 25.89 16.27 -35.37
C SER A 591 26.00 14.84 -35.89
N ILE A 592 25.41 13.88 -35.18
CA ILE A 592 25.43 12.46 -35.56
C ILE A 592 24.02 11.87 -35.61
N GLY A 593 23.76 11.04 -36.62
CA GLY A 593 22.48 10.33 -36.80
C GLY A 593 22.64 8.84 -36.52
N GLY A 594 21.57 8.06 -36.63
CA GLY A 594 21.61 6.61 -36.60
C GLY A 594 20.32 6.04 -37.16
N LEU A 595 20.43 5.02 -38.00
CA LEU A 595 19.28 4.26 -38.50
C LEU A 595 19.51 2.79 -38.16
N SER A 596 18.50 2.14 -37.59
CA SER A 596 18.50 0.70 -37.33
C SER A 596 17.14 0.12 -37.67
N GLU A 597 17.14 -0.96 -38.45
CA GLU A 597 15.94 -1.65 -38.88
C GLU A 597 15.92 -3.03 -38.24
N LYS A 598 14.85 -3.37 -37.53
CA LYS A 598 14.61 -4.68 -36.92
C LYS A 598 13.42 -5.34 -37.59
N VAL A 599 13.61 -6.56 -38.08
CA VAL A 599 12.53 -7.40 -38.60
C VAL A 599 12.49 -8.71 -37.84
N GLY A 600 11.30 -9.25 -37.62
CA GLY A 600 11.19 -10.50 -36.89
C GLY A 600 9.84 -11.17 -37.03
N VAL A 601 9.74 -12.36 -36.46
CA VAL A 601 8.52 -13.14 -36.38
C VAL A 601 8.40 -13.77 -35.00
N THR A 602 7.23 -13.62 -34.40
CA THR A 602 6.88 -14.26 -33.13
C THR A 602 5.90 -15.40 -33.38
N LEU A 603 6.22 -16.58 -32.85
CA LEU A 603 5.40 -17.78 -32.85
C LEU A 603 4.91 -18.06 -31.44
N GLN A 604 3.60 -18.14 -31.25
CA GLN A 604 3.00 -18.38 -29.93
C GLN A 604 1.97 -19.50 -30.00
N THR A 605 1.91 -20.33 -28.97
CA THR A 605 0.80 -21.26 -28.79
C THR A 605 0.36 -21.33 -27.33
N ARG A 606 -0.81 -21.94 -27.10
CA ARG A 606 -1.39 -22.12 -25.77
C ARG A 606 -1.85 -23.56 -25.64
N LEU A 607 -1.20 -24.30 -24.76
CA LEU A 607 -1.56 -25.68 -24.43
C LEU A 607 -2.20 -25.71 -23.04
N ILE A 608 -3.29 -26.46 -22.89
CA ILE A 608 -4.03 -26.53 -21.62
C ILE A 608 -4.28 -28.00 -21.30
N ARG A 609 -3.99 -28.39 -20.06
CA ARG A 609 -4.36 -29.70 -19.51
C ARG A 609 -4.95 -29.55 -18.12
N VAL A 610 -6.00 -30.31 -17.83
CA VAL A 610 -6.59 -30.39 -16.49
C VAL A 610 -6.25 -31.75 -15.89
N PHE A 611 -5.65 -31.73 -14.71
CA PHE A 611 -5.32 -32.88 -13.91
C PHE A 611 -6.38 -33.09 -12.82
N GLY A 612 -6.49 -34.34 -12.34
CA GLY A 612 -7.40 -34.71 -11.26
C GLY A 612 -6.95 -34.17 -9.89
N SER A 613 -7.51 -34.73 -8.82
CA SER A 613 -7.25 -34.27 -7.46
C SER A 613 -5.80 -34.48 -7.02
N PHE A 614 -5.25 -33.47 -6.36
CA PHE A 614 -3.87 -33.44 -5.86
C PHE A 614 -3.76 -32.38 -4.76
N LEU A 615 -3.18 -32.72 -3.60
CA LEU A 615 -2.89 -31.79 -2.48
C LEU A 615 -4.04 -30.87 -2.09
N ASP A 616 -5.16 -31.49 -1.68
CA ASP A 616 -6.39 -30.80 -1.26
C ASP A 616 -6.98 -29.85 -2.31
N PHE A 617 -6.52 -29.97 -3.56
CA PHE A 617 -7.19 -29.44 -4.74
C PHE A 617 -8.01 -30.54 -5.41
N SER A 618 -9.24 -30.20 -5.79
CA SER A 618 -10.14 -31.08 -6.53
C SER A 618 -9.73 -31.25 -8.00
N ALA A 619 -9.10 -30.22 -8.58
CA ALA A 619 -8.53 -30.25 -9.92
C ALA A 619 -7.39 -29.23 -10.05
N ILE A 620 -6.43 -29.51 -10.94
CA ILE A 620 -5.34 -28.58 -11.28
C ILE A 620 -5.36 -28.32 -12.78
N LYS A 621 -5.53 -27.06 -13.18
CA LYS A 621 -5.41 -26.62 -14.57
C LYS A 621 -4.00 -26.12 -14.82
N HIS A 622 -3.29 -26.78 -15.72
CA HIS A 622 -1.97 -26.38 -16.21
C HIS A 622 -2.10 -25.73 -17.59
N ILE A 623 -1.52 -24.55 -17.74
CA ILE A 623 -1.43 -23.79 -18.98
C ILE A 623 0.05 -23.64 -19.32
N ILE A 624 0.42 -24.03 -20.54
CA ILE A 624 1.77 -23.84 -21.08
C ILE A 624 1.67 -22.81 -22.21
N LEU A 625 2.47 -21.74 -22.10
CA LEU A 625 2.56 -20.65 -23.09
C LEU A 625 3.99 -20.58 -23.64
N PRO A 626 4.35 -21.43 -24.61
CA PRO A 626 5.59 -21.27 -25.34
C PRO A 626 5.48 -20.11 -26.34
N SER A 627 6.53 -19.30 -26.39
CA SER A 627 6.73 -18.18 -27.31
C SER A 627 8.14 -18.30 -27.89
N LEU A 628 8.26 -18.16 -29.20
CA LEU A 628 9.54 -18.14 -29.90
C LEU A 628 9.57 -16.91 -30.80
N THR A 629 10.56 -16.05 -30.61
CA THR A 629 10.76 -14.85 -31.44
C THR A 629 12.11 -14.98 -32.14
N LEU A 630 12.08 -14.84 -33.46
CA LEU A 630 13.28 -14.72 -34.28
C LEU A 630 13.35 -13.28 -34.77
N SER A 631 14.47 -12.61 -34.56
CA SER A 631 14.64 -11.23 -35.03
C SER A 631 16.03 -10.96 -35.57
N TYR A 632 16.09 -10.05 -36.52
CA TYR A 632 17.31 -9.53 -37.11
C TYR A 632 17.24 -8.01 -37.10
N ARG A 633 18.26 -7.36 -36.56
CA ARG A 633 18.46 -5.93 -36.52
C ARG A 633 19.72 -5.59 -37.32
N THR A 634 19.62 -4.64 -38.24
CA THR A 634 20.77 -4.15 -39.01
C THR A 634 21.77 -3.43 -38.10
N PRO A 635 23.08 -3.46 -38.41
CA PRO A 635 24.05 -2.56 -37.79
C PRO A 635 23.56 -1.11 -37.84
N SER A 636 23.90 -0.33 -36.81
CA SER A 636 23.64 1.10 -36.86
C SER A 636 24.54 1.75 -37.91
N ALA A 637 24.08 2.82 -38.55
CA ALA A 637 24.89 3.55 -39.53
C ALA A 637 26.17 4.19 -38.94
N TYR A 638 26.30 4.22 -37.61
CA TYR A 638 27.41 4.84 -36.87
C TYR A 638 27.87 3.97 -35.70
N ASN A 639 29.13 4.15 -35.29
CA ASN A 639 29.73 3.40 -34.20
C ASN A 639 29.11 3.81 -32.85
N ILE A 640 29.01 2.86 -31.92
CA ILE A 640 28.54 3.12 -30.56
C ILE A 640 29.42 4.12 -29.80
N ASP A 641 30.73 4.13 -30.06
CA ASP A 641 31.71 5.03 -29.42
C ASP A 641 31.50 6.51 -29.76
N ASP A 642 30.78 6.78 -30.85
CA ASP A 642 30.54 8.13 -31.34
C ASP A 642 29.32 8.78 -30.69
N ARG A 643 28.58 8.04 -29.84
CA ARG A 643 27.30 8.46 -29.25
C ARG A 643 27.43 8.61 -27.74
N TYR A 644 26.76 9.63 -27.20
CA TYR A 644 26.59 9.75 -25.76
C TYR A 644 25.62 8.68 -25.23
N TYR A 645 25.98 8.02 -24.13
CA TYR A 645 25.11 7.09 -23.42
C TYR A 645 24.35 7.82 -22.29
N PHE A 646 23.08 8.13 -22.57
CA PHE A 646 22.13 8.70 -21.62
C PHE A 646 21.22 7.63 -21.03
N ASP A 647 20.74 6.70 -21.86
CA ASP A 647 19.90 5.58 -21.49
C ASP A 647 19.99 4.42 -22.51
N PRO A 648 19.32 3.27 -22.29
CA PRO A 648 19.41 2.12 -23.18
C PRO A 648 18.96 2.36 -24.65
N LEU A 649 18.25 3.45 -24.96
CA LEU A 649 17.87 3.77 -26.36
C LEU A 649 19.06 4.22 -27.21
N ASP A 650 20.18 4.56 -26.58
CA ASP A 650 21.43 4.94 -27.24
C ASP A 650 22.28 3.70 -27.63
N VAL A 651 22.01 2.55 -27.01
CA VAL A 651 22.76 1.29 -27.21
C VAL A 651 22.04 0.41 -28.23
N VAL A 652 21.97 0.90 -29.48
CA VAL A 652 21.39 0.14 -30.59
C VAL A 652 22.52 -0.44 -31.42
N THR A 653 22.57 -1.77 -31.49
CA THR A 653 23.58 -2.55 -32.22
C THR A 653 22.91 -3.53 -33.18
N GLY A 654 23.61 -3.89 -34.26
CA GLY A 654 23.17 -4.96 -35.14
C GLY A 654 23.15 -6.31 -34.40
N GLN A 655 22.07 -7.08 -34.55
CA GLN A 655 21.88 -8.33 -33.81
C GLN A 655 20.97 -9.30 -34.57
N ALA A 656 21.34 -10.58 -34.62
CA ALA A 656 20.47 -11.68 -35.04
C ALA A 656 20.20 -12.58 -33.84
N ARG A 657 18.98 -12.56 -33.32
CA ARG A 657 18.63 -13.16 -32.03
C ARG A 657 17.44 -14.12 -32.12
N ILE A 658 17.56 -15.22 -31.40
CA ILE A 658 16.44 -16.11 -31.06
C ILE A 658 16.09 -15.91 -29.59
N GLU A 659 14.81 -15.72 -29.32
CA GLU A 659 14.29 -15.59 -27.96
C GLU A 659 13.21 -16.64 -27.76
N SER A 660 13.42 -17.53 -26.81
CA SER A 660 12.45 -18.55 -26.43
C SER A 660 11.97 -18.29 -25.01
N LYS A 661 10.66 -18.35 -24.81
CA LYS A 661 10.03 -18.20 -23.49
C LYS A 661 9.01 -19.30 -23.30
N ILE A 662 9.00 -19.94 -22.14
CA ILE A 662 7.99 -20.93 -21.77
C ILE A 662 7.45 -20.59 -20.40
N ASP A 663 6.20 -20.11 -20.33
CA ASP A 663 5.48 -19.96 -19.07
C ASP A 663 4.65 -21.23 -18.78
N ASN A 664 4.87 -21.82 -17.61
CA ASN A 664 4.04 -22.88 -17.02
C ASN A 664 3.21 -22.28 -15.89
N ILE A 665 1.91 -22.18 -16.08
CA ILE A 665 0.97 -21.58 -15.10
C ILE A 665 0.03 -22.65 -14.57
N PHE A 666 -0.06 -22.78 -13.25
CA PHE A 666 -0.90 -23.75 -12.58
C PHE A 666 -1.99 -23.05 -11.77
N TYR A 667 -3.24 -23.41 -12.03
CA TYR A 667 -4.40 -23.02 -11.24
C TYR A 667 -4.92 -24.22 -10.45
N GLY A 668 -5.04 -24.08 -9.13
CA GLY A 668 -5.64 -25.09 -8.27
C GLY A 668 -7.08 -24.72 -7.97
N LYS A 669 -7.98 -25.70 -8.04
CA LYS A 669 -9.36 -25.58 -7.53
C LYS A 669 -9.44 -26.25 -6.17
N ASP A 670 -9.70 -25.47 -5.12
CA ASP A 670 -9.76 -25.98 -3.75
C ASP A 670 -10.81 -27.10 -3.59
N ALA A 671 -10.49 -28.11 -2.81
CA ALA A 671 -11.44 -29.20 -2.56
C ALA A 671 -12.58 -28.80 -1.63
N GLU A 672 -12.35 -27.89 -0.68
CA GLU A 672 -13.32 -27.48 0.34
C GLU A 672 -14.16 -26.29 -0.13
N THR A 673 -13.50 -25.18 -0.51
CA THR A 673 -14.18 -23.93 -0.86
C THR A 673 -14.65 -23.88 -2.32
N GLN A 674 -14.11 -24.77 -3.18
CA GLN A 674 -14.30 -24.78 -4.63
C GLN A 674 -13.78 -23.52 -5.35
N GLU A 675 -13.07 -22.63 -4.65
CA GLU A 675 -12.42 -21.46 -5.23
C GLU A 675 -11.21 -21.84 -6.10
N VAL A 676 -10.85 -20.96 -7.04
CA VAL A 676 -9.76 -21.20 -8.00
C VAL A 676 -8.76 -20.05 -7.95
N TRP A 677 -7.48 -20.37 -7.78
CA TRP A 677 -6.40 -19.38 -7.83
C TRP A 677 -5.13 -19.94 -8.46
N GLN A 678 -4.21 -19.07 -8.84
CA GLN A 678 -2.89 -19.46 -9.34
C GLN A 678 -2.03 -19.99 -8.19
N ILE A 679 -1.68 -21.28 -8.21
CA ILE A 679 -0.87 -21.95 -7.17
C ILE A 679 0.62 -21.95 -7.49
N ALA A 680 0.99 -21.92 -8.77
CA ALA A 680 2.37 -21.88 -9.21
C ALA A 680 2.52 -21.24 -10.60
N ARG A 681 3.66 -20.57 -10.84
CA ARG A 681 4.15 -20.13 -12.14
C ARG A 681 5.64 -20.44 -12.23
N ILE A 682 6.05 -21.00 -13.35
CA ILE A 682 7.46 -21.20 -13.70
C ILE A 682 7.66 -20.58 -15.08
N SER A 683 8.52 -19.59 -15.19
CA SER A 683 8.90 -18.93 -16.43
C SER A 683 10.33 -19.30 -16.75
N LEU A 684 10.57 -19.77 -17.96
CA LEU A 684 11.91 -19.96 -18.51
C LEU A 684 12.06 -19.01 -19.69
N TYR A 685 13.10 -18.20 -19.71
CA TYR A 685 13.51 -17.40 -20.85
C TYR A 685 14.94 -17.75 -21.23
N GLN A 686 15.17 -17.81 -22.54
CA GLN A 686 16.47 -17.99 -23.14
C GLN A 686 16.55 -17.08 -24.37
N GLY A 687 17.56 -16.21 -24.42
CA GLY A 687 17.88 -15.38 -25.58
C GLY A 687 19.29 -15.68 -26.05
N ASN A 688 19.50 -15.95 -27.33
CA ASN A 688 20.83 -16.23 -27.89
C ASN A 688 21.08 -15.41 -29.14
N ASP A 689 22.24 -14.78 -29.20
CA ASP A 689 22.71 -14.05 -30.37
C ASP A 689 23.51 -14.97 -31.30
N PHE A 690 22.95 -15.25 -32.48
CA PHE A 690 23.72 -15.93 -33.53
C PHE A 690 24.79 -15.02 -34.12
N TRP A 691 24.50 -13.73 -34.16
CA TRP A 691 25.38 -12.68 -34.63
C TRP A 691 25.06 -11.40 -33.86
N ASN A 692 26.09 -10.65 -33.50
CA ASN A 692 25.98 -9.32 -32.94
C ASN A 692 27.12 -8.47 -33.54
N GLU A 693 26.87 -7.18 -33.73
CA GLU A 693 27.82 -6.22 -34.26
C GLU A 693 29.05 -6.05 -33.35
N TYR A 694 28.84 -6.06 -32.03
CA TYR A 694 29.90 -5.84 -31.05
C TYR A 694 30.14 -7.06 -30.16
N HIS A 695 29.10 -7.52 -29.46
CA HIS A 695 29.20 -8.58 -28.44
C HIS A 695 28.02 -9.52 -28.54
N LYS A 696 28.28 -10.81 -28.79
CA LYS A 696 27.19 -11.78 -28.71
C LYS A 696 26.85 -12.02 -27.25
N SER A 697 25.57 -12.23 -26.99
CA SER A 697 25.07 -12.54 -25.66
C SER A 697 24.22 -13.82 -25.67
N ASP A 698 24.39 -14.60 -24.62
CA ASP A 698 23.53 -15.70 -24.23
C ASP A 698 22.91 -15.37 -22.87
N ASP A 699 21.59 -15.17 -22.88
CA ASP A 699 20.79 -14.77 -21.71
C ASP A 699 19.90 -15.92 -21.27
N TYR A 700 19.90 -16.20 -19.98
CA TYR A 700 19.04 -17.20 -19.35
C TYR A 700 18.35 -16.60 -18.14
N GLU A 701 17.03 -16.74 -18.06
CA GLU A 701 16.24 -16.28 -16.92
C GLU A 701 15.26 -17.39 -16.48
N LEU A 702 15.21 -17.62 -15.17
CA LEU A 702 14.29 -18.53 -14.50
C LEU A 702 13.51 -17.76 -13.43
N GLU A 703 12.19 -17.67 -13.61
CA GLU A 703 11.29 -17.19 -12.56
C GLU A 703 10.48 -18.36 -12.01
N ILE A 704 10.42 -18.50 -10.68
CA ILE A 704 9.55 -19.44 -9.98
C ILE A 704 8.72 -18.66 -8.96
N ASP A 705 7.41 -18.85 -8.99
CA ASP A 705 6.46 -18.31 -8.00
C ASP A 705 5.49 -19.43 -7.60
N ILE A 706 5.65 -19.98 -6.40
CA ILE A 706 4.83 -21.07 -5.86
C ILE A 706 4.11 -20.56 -4.60
N ARG A 707 2.78 -20.44 -4.65
CA ARG A 707 1.92 -19.94 -3.57
C ARG A 707 0.61 -20.73 -3.50
N PRO A 708 0.64 -21.99 -3.06
CA PRO A 708 -0.54 -22.83 -2.96
C PRO A 708 -1.51 -22.37 -1.88
N ARG A 709 -1.02 -21.76 -0.79
CA ARG A 709 -1.81 -21.24 0.33
C ARG A 709 -1.27 -19.87 0.76
N ILE A 710 -2.06 -19.15 1.55
CA ILE A 710 -1.64 -17.86 2.13
C ILE A 710 -0.48 -17.99 3.13
N TRP A 711 -0.35 -19.16 3.77
CA TRP A 711 0.56 -19.39 4.87
C TRP A 711 1.91 -19.99 4.44
N TYR A 712 2.14 -20.26 3.16
CA TYR A 712 3.48 -20.61 2.68
C TYR A 712 3.63 -20.38 1.18
N GLY A 713 4.87 -20.10 0.78
CA GLY A 713 5.22 -19.94 -0.61
C GLY A 713 6.71 -19.77 -0.83
N MET A 714 7.08 -19.77 -2.10
CA MET A 714 8.44 -19.56 -2.56
C MET A 714 8.43 -18.68 -3.80
N GLN A 715 9.36 -17.74 -3.84
CA GLN A 715 9.69 -16.97 -5.02
C GLN A 715 11.18 -17.13 -5.31
N LEU A 716 11.53 -17.28 -6.57
CA LEU A 716 12.92 -17.32 -7.02
C LEU A 716 13.02 -16.65 -8.38
N VAL A 717 14.01 -15.80 -8.54
CA VAL A 717 14.43 -15.24 -9.82
C VAL A 717 15.91 -15.56 -9.96
N ALA A 718 16.30 -16.16 -11.07
CA ALA A 718 17.69 -16.38 -11.40
C ALA A 718 17.95 -15.92 -12.84
N GLU A 719 19.02 -15.17 -13.02
CA GLU A 719 19.44 -14.60 -14.29
C GLU A 719 20.92 -14.93 -14.50
N LYS A 720 21.27 -15.27 -15.73
CA LYS A 720 22.66 -15.43 -16.15
C LYS A 720 22.83 -14.83 -17.53
N HIS A 721 23.81 -13.94 -17.65
CA HIS A 721 24.25 -13.35 -18.90
C HIS A 721 25.68 -13.81 -19.18
N ILE A 722 25.91 -14.27 -20.40
CA ILE A 722 27.23 -14.67 -20.88
C ILE A 722 27.48 -13.93 -22.20
N GLY A 723 28.49 -13.09 -22.22
CA GLY A 723 29.02 -12.40 -23.38
C GLY A 723 30.12 -13.24 -24.05
N GLU A 724 30.09 -13.32 -25.38
CA GLU A 724 31.23 -13.79 -26.17
C GLU A 724 31.92 -12.56 -26.77
N GLU A 725 33.05 -12.14 -26.17
CA GLU A 725 33.85 -11.01 -26.65
C GLU A 725 34.36 -11.25 -28.09
N VAL A 726 34.04 -10.34 -29.01
CA VAL A 726 34.65 -10.32 -30.33
C VAL A 726 35.97 -9.52 -30.27
N LYS A 727 37.07 -10.17 -29.86
CA LYS A 727 38.50 -9.87 -30.15
C LYS A 727 39.04 -8.42 -30.15
N TRP A 728 38.30 -7.40 -29.74
CA TRP A 728 38.75 -6.00 -29.69
C TRP A 728 39.40 -5.67 -28.34
N TYR A 729 38.99 -6.34 -27.26
CA TYR A 729 39.55 -6.17 -25.92
C TYR A 729 41.04 -6.57 -25.84
N GLU A 730 41.47 -7.57 -26.62
CA GLU A 730 42.90 -7.94 -26.75
C GLU A 730 43.72 -6.86 -27.47
N LEU A 731 43.14 -6.09 -28.40
CA LEU A 731 43.86 -5.05 -29.15
C LEU A 731 44.10 -3.79 -28.30
N VAL A 732 43.17 -3.45 -27.41
CA VAL A 732 43.27 -2.30 -26.50
C VAL A 732 44.11 -2.65 -25.26
N ASN A 733 44.03 -3.88 -24.74
CA ASN A 733 44.88 -4.34 -23.64
C ASN A 733 46.32 -4.71 -24.05
N GLY A 734 46.61 -4.81 -25.35
CA GLY A 734 47.95 -5.13 -25.88
C GLY A 734 49.01 -4.05 -25.64
N TYR A 735 48.64 -2.84 -25.18
CA TYR A 735 49.59 -1.78 -24.82
C TYR A 735 49.92 -1.77 -23.33
N GLY A 736 50.69 -2.77 -22.87
CA GLY A 736 51.82 -2.67 -21.92
C GLY A 736 51.77 -1.79 -20.64
N LEU A 737 50.62 -1.39 -20.12
CA LEU A 737 50.50 -0.50 -18.95
C LEU A 737 49.67 -1.10 -17.77
N LYS A 738 49.43 -2.41 -17.79
CA LYS A 738 48.35 -3.06 -17.01
C LYS A 738 48.75 -3.65 -15.65
N THR A 739 49.49 -2.94 -14.80
CA THR A 739 49.60 -3.38 -13.38
C THR A 739 49.89 -2.24 -12.43
N ARG A 740 50.88 -1.41 -12.74
CA ARG A 740 51.34 -0.39 -11.80
C ARG A 740 50.46 0.87 -11.72
N LEU A 741 49.62 1.10 -12.74
CA LEU A 741 48.65 2.20 -12.77
C LEU A 741 47.31 1.79 -12.14
N LYS A 742 46.89 0.52 -12.29
CA LYS A 742 45.61 0.02 -11.78
C LYS A 742 45.57 0.07 -10.25
N ASP A 743 46.65 -0.38 -9.59
CA ASP A 743 46.76 -0.32 -8.12
C ASP A 743 46.85 1.13 -7.61
N LYS A 744 47.58 2.00 -8.33
CA LYS A 744 47.72 3.41 -7.96
C LYS A 744 46.47 4.26 -8.19
N ILE A 745 45.62 3.89 -9.16
CA ILE A 745 44.35 4.55 -9.44
C ILE A 745 43.27 4.04 -8.49
N LYS A 746 43.28 2.73 -8.17
CA LYS A 746 42.38 2.13 -7.17
C LYS A 746 42.57 2.74 -5.78
N ASP A 747 43.82 3.02 -5.38
CA ASP A 747 44.13 3.72 -4.13
C ASP A 747 43.84 5.23 -4.16
N TRP A 748 43.86 5.87 -5.34
CA TRP A 748 43.65 7.33 -5.48
C TRP A 748 42.17 7.72 -5.55
N PHE A 749 41.29 6.80 -5.96
CA PHE A 749 39.85 7.04 -6.10
C PHE A 749 38.99 6.49 -4.96
N TRP A 750 39.57 5.85 -3.94
CA TRP A 750 38.81 5.38 -2.76
C TRP A 750 38.29 6.51 -1.85
N ASP A 751 38.61 7.77 -2.15
CA ASP A 751 38.12 8.95 -1.43
C ASP A 751 37.07 9.75 -2.21
N LYS A 752 36.60 9.24 -3.37
CA LYS A 752 35.47 9.82 -4.12
C LYS A 752 34.62 8.75 -4.77
N ASP A 753 33.33 8.74 -4.43
CA ASP A 753 32.23 7.91 -4.96
C ASP A 753 31.95 8.11 -6.47
N SER A 754 32.97 8.05 -7.31
CA SER A 754 32.87 8.02 -8.76
C SER A 754 33.18 6.61 -9.25
N LEU A 755 32.18 5.91 -9.77
CA LEU A 755 32.36 4.64 -10.47
C LEU A 755 33.24 4.86 -11.71
N PRO A 756 34.37 4.15 -11.88
CA PRO A 756 35.20 4.29 -13.08
C PRO A 756 34.45 3.80 -14.33
N PHE A 757 34.72 4.43 -15.47
CA PHE A 757 34.18 4.09 -16.80
C PHE A 757 34.21 2.58 -17.13
N GLU A 758 35.23 1.85 -16.66
CA GLU A 758 35.35 0.39 -16.80
C GLU A 758 34.17 -0.35 -16.14
N ARG A 759 33.75 0.05 -14.92
CA ARG A 759 32.68 -0.62 -14.18
C ARG A 759 31.30 -0.45 -14.84
N ASN A 760 31.08 0.63 -15.59
CA ASN A 760 29.84 0.80 -16.35
C ASN A 760 29.80 -0.07 -17.60
N TYR A 761 30.95 -0.31 -18.24
CA TYR A 761 31.02 -1.23 -19.38
C TYR A 761 30.70 -2.65 -18.90
N ASP A 762 31.28 -3.04 -17.77
CA ASP A 762 31.04 -4.34 -17.12
C ASP A 762 29.57 -4.47 -16.64
N LEU A 763 28.94 -3.39 -16.16
CA LEU A 763 27.51 -3.37 -15.79
C LEU A 763 26.56 -3.45 -17.00
N ILE A 764 27.01 -3.06 -18.21
CA ILE A 764 26.17 -3.00 -19.42
C ILE A 764 26.39 -4.22 -20.33
N PHE A 765 27.61 -4.73 -20.40
CA PHE A 765 28.04 -5.80 -21.33
C PHE A 765 28.77 -6.95 -20.65
N GLY A 766 29.04 -6.86 -19.36
CA GLY A 766 29.81 -7.86 -18.65
C GLY A 766 29.01 -9.10 -18.28
N ASP A 767 29.72 -10.21 -18.09
CA ASP A 767 29.16 -11.47 -17.61
C ASP A 767 28.59 -11.26 -16.21
N TYR A 768 27.32 -11.62 -16.02
CA TYR A 768 26.71 -11.53 -14.69
C TYR A 768 25.85 -12.75 -14.35
N SER A 769 25.84 -13.07 -13.06
CA SER A 769 24.96 -14.08 -12.48
C SER A 769 24.23 -13.47 -11.29
N ARG A 770 22.90 -13.56 -11.30
CA ARG A 770 22.04 -13.02 -10.24
C ARG A 770 21.06 -14.07 -9.79
N ILE A 771 20.95 -14.29 -8.49
CA ILE A 771 19.97 -15.20 -7.90
C ILE A 771 19.31 -14.48 -6.73
N LEU A 772 17.99 -14.44 -6.72
CA LEU A 772 17.21 -13.95 -5.60
C LEU A 772 16.12 -14.96 -5.28
N GLY A 773 16.22 -15.60 -4.12
CA GLY A 773 15.26 -16.57 -3.62
C GLY A 773 14.66 -16.13 -2.28
N LEU A 774 13.37 -16.38 -2.09
CA LEU A 774 12.68 -16.20 -0.82
C LEU A 774 11.65 -17.32 -0.62
N PHE A 775 11.85 -18.12 0.42
CA PHE A 775 10.86 -19.01 0.97
C PHE A 775 10.25 -18.39 2.23
N TYR A 776 8.93 -18.47 2.37
CA TYR A 776 8.23 -18.02 3.57
C TYR A 776 7.21 -19.06 4.03
N PHE A 777 7.00 -19.09 5.34
CA PHE A 777 6.02 -19.94 6.00
C PHE A 777 5.46 -19.20 7.22
N ASP A 778 4.16 -19.23 7.40
CA ASP A 778 3.46 -18.59 8.52
C ASP A 778 2.22 -19.39 8.91
N ASN A 779 2.36 -20.36 9.80
CA ASN A 779 1.20 -21.13 10.24
C ASN A 779 0.31 -20.39 11.25
N THR A 780 0.61 -19.15 11.62
CA THR A 780 -0.27 -18.37 12.52
C THR A 780 -1.63 -18.10 11.88
N PHE A 781 -1.69 -18.01 10.55
CA PHE A 781 -2.93 -17.91 9.78
C PHE A 781 -3.87 -19.11 9.98
N ILE A 782 -3.35 -20.26 10.37
CA ILE A 782 -4.11 -21.49 10.62
C ILE A 782 -4.09 -21.90 12.11
N GLY A 783 -3.85 -20.93 13.00
CA GLY A 783 -3.85 -21.15 14.45
C GLY A 783 -2.55 -21.75 15.02
N GLY A 784 -1.50 -21.82 14.21
CA GLY A 784 -0.17 -22.22 14.64
C GLY A 784 0.57 -21.14 15.44
N LYS A 785 1.85 -21.39 15.71
CA LYS A 785 2.70 -20.57 16.60
C LYS A 785 3.97 -20.05 15.93
N TYR A 786 4.23 -20.42 14.69
CA TYR A 786 5.52 -20.20 14.05
C TYR A 786 5.33 -19.48 12.71
N ASN A 787 6.19 -18.51 12.47
CA ASN A 787 6.42 -18.01 11.13
C ASN A 787 7.92 -17.94 10.88
N GLY A 788 8.32 -17.92 9.62
CA GLY A 788 9.71 -17.90 9.26
C GLY A 788 9.91 -17.61 7.79
N ARG A 789 11.11 -17.17 7.47
CA ARG A 789 11.54 -16.95 6.10
C ARG A 789 13.00 -17.33 5.93
N LEU A 790 13.32 -17.79 4.73
CA LEU A 790 14.66 -18.11 4.29
C LEU A 790 14.85 -17.46 2.92
N GLY A 791 15.82 -16.59 2.79
CA GLY A 791 16.16 -15.91 1.55
C GLY A 791 17.62 -16.15 1.17
N TYR A 792 17.90 -16.06 -0.11
CA TYR A 792 19.23 -16.09 -0.67
C TYR A 792 19.35 -15.00 -1.73
N MET A 793 20.46 -14.27 -1.72
CA MET A 793 20.78 -13.27 -2.73
C MET A 793 22.21 -13.49 -3.19
N LEU A 794 22.40 -13.60 -4.50
CA LEU A 794 23.69 -13.57 -5.17
C LEU A 794 23.62 -12.50 -6.26
N ALA A 795 24.63 -11.65 -6.31
CA ALA A 795 24.89 -10.75 -7.42
C ALA A 795 26.40 -10.78 -7.70
N GLU A 796 26.76 -11.32 -8.86
CA GLU A 796 28.12 -11.43 -9.36
C GLU A 796 28.20 -10.78 -10.73
N THR A 797 29.27 -10.03 -11.01
CA THR A 797 29.52 -9.41 -12.32
C THR A 797 31.02 -9.40 -12.56
N GLU A 798 31.47 -9.87 -13.74
CA GLU A 798 32.89 -9.96 -14.11
C GLU A 798 33.76 -10.65 -13.03
N GLU A 799 33.28 -11.78 -12.51
CA GLU A 799 33.92 -12.55 -11.41
C GLU A 799 34.03 -11.78 -10.06
N GLU A 800 33.48 -10.57 -9.96
CA GLU A 800 33.38 -9.80 -8.71
C GLU A 800 32.03 -10.09 -8.02
N VAL A 801 32.08 -10.60 -6.79
CA VAL A 801 30.89 -10.84 -5.96
C VAL A 801 30.50 -9.53 -5.27
N PHE A 802 29.36 -8.95 -5.66
CA PHE A 802 28.83 -7.72 -5.07
C PHE A 802 27.99 -7.98 -3.82
N ASN A 803 27.17 -9.02 -3.85
CA ASN A 803 26.37 -9.45 -2.71
C ASN A 803 26.24 -10.97 -2.74
N LYS A 804 26.45 -11.61 -1.60
CA LYS A 804 26.22 -13.05 -1.43
C LYS A 804 25.66 -13.30 -0.03
N ASP A 805 24.37 -13.04 0.12
CA ASP A 805 23.72 -13.00 1.41
C ASP A 805 22.77 -14.19 1.60
N ILE A 806 22.76 -14.76 2.81
CA ILE A 806 21.68 -15.62 3.29
C ILE A 806 20.87 -14.88 4.35
N LEU A 807 19.57 -14.78 4.10
CA LEU A 807 18.61 -14.24 5.05
C LEU A 807 17.88 -15.39 5.72
N TYR A 808 17.81 -15.40 7.05
CA TYR A 808 16.96 -16.35 7.76
C TYR A 808 16.34 -15.71 8.99
N GLY A 809 15.06 -15.97 9.18
CA GLY A 809 14.31 -15.44 10.30
C GLY A 809 13.22 -16.38 10.77
N LEU A 810 12.94 -16.36 12.07
CA LEU A 810 11.93 -17.17 12.72
C LEU A 810 11.23 -16.34 13.80
N GLY A 811 9.91 -16.37 13.77
CA GLY A 811 9.04 -15.90 14.85
C GLY A 811 8.41 -17.08 15.58
N TYR A 812 8.34 -16.97 16.90
CA TYR A 812 7.71 -17.95 17.77
C TYR A 812 6.77 -17.31 18.78
N LYS A 813 5.50 -17.72 18.74
CA LYS A 813 4.48 -17.39 19.75
C LYS A 813 4.62 -18.34 20.94
N ILE A 814 5.38 -17.91 21.94
CA ILE A 814 5.60 -18.65 23.20
C ILE A 814 4.26 -18.91 23.90
N SER A 815 3.41 -17.88 23.97
CA SER A 815 2.06 -17.94 24.57
C SER A 815 1.15 -16.90 23.93
N ASP A 816 -0.12 -16.84 24.34
CA ASP A 816 -1.03 -15.75 23.92
C ASP A 816 -0.58 -14.35 24.37
N LYS A 817 0.43 -14.27 25.25
CA LYS A 817 0.95 -13.00 25.79
C LYS A 817 2.37 -12.66 25.36
N TRP A 818 3.09 -13.59 24.73
CA TRP A 818 4.51 -13.43 24.44
C TRP A 818 4.85 -13.99 23.08
N SER A 819 5.58 -13.20 22.30
CA SER A 819 6.28 -13.66 21.10
C SER A 819 7.72 -13.20 21.11
N VAL A 820 8.55 -14.00 20.46
CA VAL A 820 9.94 -13.67 20.16
C VAL A 820 10.14 -13.86 18.67
N ALA A 821 10.98 -13.03 18.06
CA ALA A 821 11.39 -13.18 16.69
C ALA A 821 12.85 -12.82 16.54
N PHE A 822 13.52 -13.45 15.58
CA PHE A 822 14.83 -13.02 15.13
C PHE A 822 14.91 -13.06 13.60
N GLU A 823 15.81 -12.25 13.05
CA GLU A 823 16.15 -12.23 11.64
C GLU A 823 17.62 -11.85 11.48
N HIS A 824 18.34 -12.66 10.71
CA HIS A 824 19.73 -12.38 10.34
C HIS A 824 19.86 -12.26 8.82
N ILE A 825 20.78 -11.39 8.41
CA ILE A 825 21.35 -11.34 7.07
C ILE A 825 22.85 -11.60 7.26
N TYR A 826 23.31 -12.71 6.72
CA TYR A 826 24.70 -13.16 6.82
C TYR A 826 25.35 -13.08 5.45
N ASP A 827 26.48 -12.38 5.39
CA ASP A 827 27.32 -12.29 4.20
C ASP A 827 28.21 -13.53 4.12
N LEU A 828 27.93 -14.37 3.12
CA LEU A 828 28.68 -15.60 2.90
C LEU A 828 30.07 -15.34 2.31
N GLU A 829 30.29 -14.18 1.70
CA GLU A 829 31.57 -13.77 1.11
C GLU A 829 32.53 -13.29 2.20
N ASN A 830 32.09 -12.33 3.02
CA ASN A 830 32.91 -11.74 4.08
C ASN A 830 32.92 -12.54 5.39
N GLY A 831 31.97 -13.45 5.57
CA GLY A 831 31.90 -14.33 6.74
C GLY A 831 31.38 -13.64 8.01
N ASP A 832 30.57 -12.60 7.86
CA ASP A 832 30.05 -11.80 8.96
C ASP A 832 28.53 -11.51 8.87
N LEU A 833 27.96 -11.08 10.00
CA LEU A 833 26.54 -10.77 10.09
C LEU A 833 26.31 -9.29 9.77
N ARG A 834 26.01 -8.99 8.49
CA ARG A 834 25.63 -7.64 8.04
C ARG A 834 24.49 -7.05 8.85
N ARG A 835 23.53 -7.91 9.24
CA ARG A 835 22.40 -7.49 10.07
C ARG A 835 21.90 -8.59 10.99
N GLN A 836 21.58 -8.21 12.22
CA GLN A 836 20.90 -9.06 13.20
C GLN A 836 19.77 -8.29 13.84
N THR A 837 18.56 -8.82 13.77
CA THR A 837 17.38 -8.22 14.38
C THR A 837 16.80 -9.21 15.38
N TYR A 838 16.58 -8.77 16.61
CA TYR A 838 15.91 -9.55 17.65
C TYR A 838 14.73 -8.74 18.16
N GLU A 839 13.57 -9.37 18.31
CA GLU A 839 12.36 -8.74 18.80
C GLU A 839 11.72 -9.59 19.90
N ILE A 840 11.35 -8.92 20.99
CA ILE A 840 10.53 -9.50 22.06
C ILE A 840 9.28 -8.64 22.18
N ARG A 841 8.11 -9.26 22.07
CA ARG A 841 6.83 -8.59 22.21
C ARG A 841 6.00 -9.21 23.32
N ARG A 842 5.33 -8.36 24.09
CA ARG A 842 4.44 -8.75 25.17
C ARG A 842 3.09 -8.07 25.05
N ASN A 843 2.04 -8.90 24.99
CA ASN A 843 0.67 -8.44 25.11
C ASN A 843 0.26 -8.39 26.59
N LEU A 844 -0.03 -7.17 27.06
CA LEU A 844 -0.45 -6.83 28.42
C LEU A 844 -1.98 -6.68 28.53
N HIS A 845 -2.73 -7.44 27.72
CA HIS A 845 -4.19 -7.39 27.59
C HIS A 845 -4.68 -6.18 26.79
N CYS A 846 -4.47 -4.97 27.31
CA CYS A 846 -4.97 -3.73 26.68
C CYS A 846 -3.88 -2.94 25.97
N TRP A 847 -2.62 -3.26 26.23
CA TRP A 847 -1.44 -2.69 25.60
C TRP A 847 -0.56 -3.79 25.04
N ASP A 848 0.24 -3.41 24.07
CA ASP A 848 1.27 -4.24 23.50
C ASP A 848 2.60 -3.49 23.51
N ILE A 849 3.66 -4.18 23.95
CA ILE A 849 5.01 -3.60 24.05
C ILE A 849 5.94 -4.47 23.22
N GLY A 850 6.60 -3.85 22.25
CA GLY A 850 7.66 -4.44 21.45
C GLY A 850 9.00 -3.81 21.80
N ILE A 851 10.02 -4.63 22.03
CA ILE A 851 11.41 -4.17 22.09
C ILE A 851 12.14 -4.85 20.93
N ARG A 852 12.74 -4.04 20.06
CA ARG A 852 13.52 -4.51 18.92
C ARG A 852 14.96 -4.03 19.02
N TRP A 853 15.88 -4.97 18.97
CA TRP A 853 17.31 -4.75 18.85
C TRP A 853 17.72 -5.02 17.40
N THR A 854 18.40 -4.07 16.75
CA THR A 854 19.01 -4.29 15.43
C THR A 854 20.50 -4.01 15.47
N GLY A 855 21.35 -5.03 15.29
CA GLY A 855 22.78 -4.87 15.03
C GLY A 855 23.06 -4.78 13.53
N ARG A 856 23.97 -3.91 13.12
CA ARG A 856 24.40 -3.63 11.74
C ARG A 856 25.89 -3.31 11.71
N GLU A 857 26.50 -3.30 10.53
CA GLU A 857 27.93 -2.97 10.32
C GLU A 857 28.37 -1.68 11.06
N ARG A 858 27.54 -0.62 11.01
CA ARG A 858 27.85 0.68 11.63
C ARG A 858 27.42 0.83 13.10
N GLY A 859 26.75 -0.16 13.70
CA GLY A 859 26.38 -0.09 15.12
C GLY A 859 25.12 -0.86 15.51
N THR A 860 24.48 -0.41 16.58
CA THR A 860 23.33 -1.08 17.19
C THR A 860 22.22 -0.09 17.48
N ASP A 861 21.02 -0.40 16.99
CA ASP A 861 19.83 0.39 17.18
C ASP A 861 18.83 -0.33 18.09
N ILE A 862 18.19 0.42 18.97
CA ILE A 862 17.21 -0.08 19.92
C ILE A 862 15.93 0.72 19.74
N ASN A 863 14.86 0.01 19.40
CA ASN A 863 13.55 0.57 19.15
C ASN A 863 12.56 0.03 20.19
N ILE A 864 11.81 0.92 20.83
CA ILE A 864 10.75 0.55 21.78
C ILE A 864 9.41 0.98 21.20
N GLU A 865 8.54 0.02 20.96
CA GLU A 865 7.19 0.26 20.45
C GLU A 865 6.18 0.03 21.57
N PHE A 866 5.27 0.99 21.76
CA PHE A 866 4.13 0.86 22.66
C PHE A 866 2.86 1.13 21.89
N SER A 867 2.02 0.11 21.72
CA SER A 867 0.77 0.23 20.96
C SER A 867 -0.43 -0.26 21.77
N LEU A 868 -1.64 0.13 21.38
CA LEU A 868 -2.87 -0.46 21.94
C LEU A 868 -3.09 -1.84 21.32
N THR A 869 -3.51 -2.84 22.10
CA THR A 869 -3.74 -4.21 21.55
C THR A 869 -4.78 -4.22 20.43
N ALA A 870 -5.80 -3.35 20.53
CA ALA A 870 -6.84 -3.21 19.51
C ALA A 870 -6.34 -2.54 18.22
N PHE A 871 -5.18 -1.89 18.27
CA PHE A 871 -4.52 -1.20 17.16
C PHE A 871 -3.03 -1.57 17.12
N PRO A 872 -2.68 -2.80 16.71
CA PRO A 872 -1.28 -3.22 16.65
C PRO A 872 -0.51 -2.34 15.67
N GLY A 873 0.62 -1.77 16.08
CA GLY A 873 1.48 -0.93 15.22
C GLY A 873 1.16 0.57 15.21
N THR A 874 0.28 1.07 16.10
CA THR A 874 0.03 2.52 16.32
C THR A 874 0.90 3.11 17.39
#